data_AF-A0A2N3W6Y0-F1
#
_entry.id   AF-A0A2N3W6Y0-F1
#
_cell.length_a   1.000
_cell.length_b   1.000
_cell.length_c   1.000
_cell.angle_alpha   90.00
_cell.angle_beta   90.00
_cell.angle_gamma   90.00
#
_symmetry.space_group_name_H-M   'P 1'
#
loop_
_entity.id
_entity.type
_entity.pdbx_description
1 polymer ?
#
loop_
_entity_poly.entity_id
_entity_poly.type
_entity_poly.pdbx_seq_one_letter_code
_entity_poly.pdbx_strand_id
1 'polypeptide(L)'
;MNVAVAVGCSRYEDEDIADLRFAHRDALRMRDTLAASMDIPSDAVFAFADGLAEALPTRHNVLRTIANLATHATAPIDRLFFFFSGHGFHSTVDGNDYLITRESITSALEETSLRFDLLVRMLRATGAAHVVLLLDACRTAVAGGKSLSPTAAKVDVEKLCPPGMVSFCSCAPETSSYESAQLESGIFSQALQDAFGDEGRCVTVGQLDAFLTDRVPGLARQYEKPLQRPYSRVEPAALVDLELVSPRKRNEWLASAGVGEEIRQRSVVRTGGARIPDRAIFAIDFGTTTSVIAVMDTDRNVHLLPAGDGRKLVPSVVTFLPDFSYLVGSRAVELEHFSPGRTVRAVKRRLGTEYALSLDGKELSPELLASLVIRSLRGNAEDALGRLPQEAVIAYPANFSIRQANSLLHAFELAGLRVARMVGEPNVAAYLLLVDRPEWEGTALVVDLGGGTLDVAVVEAGDGVLEVKSVYGDNHLGGLDFDAALAARLKRRLFAWNSAVVFDTALEAQVLKEAERAKQLLTTHQSAVVAIQDIEVGSQVVSHDFTVDRAEFRDVCEELTARFAYVARTSVDDAWDRPPIDLVLLTGQGGRTFTVREALERLLPDAEFVDLYQEFAVCHGLAMQAGVLQGLEKDVLLLDMSHRGIGIRCTPVDGSGTQGTGGEHRLRKTPAADASSHVLVDRLTTIPTKRSEVFVFVGPAEADVVIPVIERSKTSRDDIEICTITLPARQEAVRVELTVDIDANGIMVLEVADMTNNTYRRFQLNHHYRQSRSAPGFGYREIDLMLDGWAVYELEWADTLARSPEERAAAVPHTLADADIAELVTGLDEQHARGAILEWQLPAHFRRKARLLLAAGRRDEAARALAEAVRLRVSGADSDYEWEALTSDLDLAHRELDGTPALALVRNAVQGLLTHDRRPVPGRAQEVIRALKSIGAHKEARHLGRR
;
A
#
# COMPACT_ATOMS: atom_id res chain seq x y z
N MET A 1 -5.45 12.62 19.47
CA MET A 1 -4.81 13.69 18.67
C MET A 1 -3.30 13.47 18.64
N ASN A 2 -2.62 13.91 17.58
CA ASN A 2 -1.15 13.92 17.53
C ASN A 2 -0.60 15.20 18.18
N VAL A 3 0.62 15.16 18.69
CA VAL A 3 1.33 16.29 19.31
C VAL A 3 2.81 16.23 18.93
N ALA A 4 3.45 17.37 18.69
CA ALA A 4 4.89 17.43 18.46
C ALA A 4 5.58 18.52 19.29
N VAL A 5 6.78 18.21 19.78
CA VAL A 5 7.70 19.14 20.45
C VAL A 5 9.05 19.05 19.74
N ALA A 6 9.50 20.13 19.10
CA ALA A 6 10.78 20.19 18.38
C ALA A 6 11.72 21.23 19.03
N VAL A 7 12.92 20.82 19.43
CA VAL A 7 13.91 21.66 20.11
C VAL A 7 15.20 21.73 19.29
N GLY A 8 15.73 22.92 19.07
CA GLY A 8 16.95 23.15 18.28
C GLY A 8 17.87 24.17 18.95
N CYS A 9 18.89 23.68 19.65
CA CYS A 9 19.85 24.52 20.37
C CYS A 9 21.10 24.77 19.51
N SER A 10 21.15 25.95 18.90
CA SER A 10 22.28 26.43 18.10
C SER A 10 23.23 27.32 18.89
N ARG A 11 22.71 28.03 19.90
CA ARG A 11 23.50 28.96 20.72
C ARG A 11 23.39 28.65 22.20
N TYR A 12 24.46 28.96 22.92
CA TYR A 12 24.57 28.74 24.37
C TYR A 12 24.97 30.06 25.05
N GLU A 13 24.58 30.22 26.33
CA GLU A 13 24.86 31.44 27.10
C GLU A 13 26.18 31.37 27.88
N ASP A 14 26.81 30.18 27.94
CA ASP A 14 28.17 29.96 28.41
C ASP A 14 29.13 29.80 27.22
N GLU A 15 30.17 30.65 27.15
CA GLU A 15 31.15 30.71 26.06
C GLU A 15 32.05 29.44 25.97
N ASP A 16 32.14 28.62 27.03
CA ASP A 16 32.85 27.33 26.98
C ASP A 16 32.05 26.23 26.21
N ILE A 17 30.77 26.47 25.88
CA ILE A 17 29.93 25.55 25.08
C ILE A 17 29.88 26.02 23.61
N ALA A 18 30.37 25.17 22.69
CA ALA A 18 30.51 25.54 21.29
C ALA A 18 29.17 25.61 20.52
N ASP A 19 28.85 26.76 19.91
CA ASP A 19 27.70 26.96 19.01
C ASP A 19 27.61 25.90 17.87
N LEU A 20 26.37 25.54 17.51
CA LEU A 20 26.03 24.67 16.38
C LEU A 20 25.33 25.47 15.28
N ARG A 21 25.68 25.24 14.01
CA ARG A 21 25.26 26.14 12.91
C ARG A 21 23.81 25.94 12.49
N PHE A 22 23.31 24.71 12.52
CA PHE A 22 22.03 24.37 11.89
C PHE A 22 20.94 23.80 12.81
N ALA A 23 21.26 23.46 14.07
CA ALA A 23 20.30 22.86 15.01
C ALA A 23 18.96 23.62 15.14
N HIS A 24 19.00 24.96 15.21
CA HIS A 24 17.79 25.81 15.21
C HIS A 24 16.92 25.65 13.95
N ARG A 25 17.56 25.46 12.78
CA ARG A 25 16.90 25.29 11.47
C ARG A 25 16.38 23.88 11.30
N ASP A 26 17.09 22.89 11.83
CA ASP A 26 16.69 21.49 11.80
C ASP A 26 15.43 21.26 12.65
N ALA A 27 15.31 21.92 13.82
CA ALA A 27 14.07 21.91 14.60
C ALA A 27 12.90 22.62 13.90
N LEU A 28 13.15 23.72 13.18
CA LEU A 28 12.10 24.41 12.40
C LEU A 28 11.65 23.59 11.18
N ARG A 29 12.58 22.93 10.48
CA ARG A 29 12.26 21.95 9.42
C ARG A 29 11.49 20.77 9.99
N MET A 30 11.87 20.25 11.15
CA MET A 30 11.17 19.13 11.78
C MET A 30 9.76 19.53 12.24
N ARG A 31 9.58 20.73 12.78
CA ARG A 31 8.24 21.30 13.07
C ARG A 31 7.34 21.25 11.85
N ASP A 32 7.81 21.77 10.72
CA ASP A 32 7.01 21.89 9.49
C ASP A 32 6.70 20.52 8.87
N THR A 33 7.68 19.61 8.85
CA THR A 33 7.54 18.25 8.32
C THR A 33 6.65 17.37 9.22
N LEU A 34 6.76 17.46 10.55
CA LEU A 34 5.84 16.76 11.46
C LEU A 34 4.40 17.30 11.33
N ALA A 35 4.22 18.62 11.24
CA ALA A 35 2.91 19.22 11.02
C ALA A 35 2.27 18.75 9.70
N ALA A 36 3.02 18.80 8.59
CA ALA A 36 2.50 18.51 7.26
C ALA A 36 2.26 17.02 6.98
N SER A 37 3.15 16.14 7.46
CA SER A 37 3.06 14.69 7.20
C SER A 37 2.24 13.94 8.25
N MET A 38 2.33 14.32 9.53
CA MET A 38 1.56 13.68 10.62
C MET A 38 0.20 14.36 10.91
N ASP A 39 -0.15 15.38 10.09
CA ASP A 39 -1.39 16.19 10.12
C ASP A 39 -1.71 16.77 11.51
N ILE A 40 -0.66 17.32 12.15
CA ILE A 40 -0.74 17.87 13.51
C ILE A 40 -1.27 19.31 13.45
N PRO A 41 -2.35 19.65 14.20
CA PRO A 41 -2.82 21.03 14.33
C PRO A 41 -1.73 21.99 14.78
N SER A 42 -1.73 23.23 14.27
CA SER A 42 -0.66 24.20 14.50
C SER A 42 -0.55 24.68 15.96
N ASP A 43 -1.60 24.51 16.76
CA ASP A 43 -1.64 24.71 18.21
C ASP A 43 -1.14 23.49 19.03
N ALA A 44 -0.99 22.33 18.38
CA ALA A 44 -0.43 21.09 18.94
C ALA A 44 1.03 20.81 18.51
N VAL A 45 1.68 21.75 17.79
CA VAL A 45 3.10 21.68 17.41
C VAL A 45 3.90 22.79 18.10
N PHE A 46 4.70 22.41 19.09
CA PHE A 46 5.54 23.32 19.86
C PHE A 46 6.98 23.29 19.33
N ALA A 47 7.53 24.44 18.96
CA ALA A 47 8.91 24.54 18.50
C ALA A 47 9.73 25.52 19.34
N PHE A 48 10.93 25.11 19.75
CA PHE A 48 11.86 25.92 20.53
C PHE A 48 13.22 26.01 19.82
N ALA A 49 13.64 27.22 19.46
CA ALA A 49 14.85 27.43 18.66
C ALA A 49 15.39 28.85 18.84
N ASP A 50 16.70 29.05 18.70
CA ASP A 50 17.35 30.37 18.92
C ASP A 50 16.88 31.49 17.97
N GLY A 51 16.17 31.16 16.90
CA GLY A 51 15.51 32.12 16.02
C GLY A 51 14.13 32.59 16.48
N LEU A 52 13.59 32.06 17.59
CA LEU A 52 12.23 32.33 18.08
C LEU A 52 12.28 33.12 19.40
N ALA A 53 12.00 34.42 19.32
CA ALA A 53 12.12 35.35 20.47
C ALA A 53 11.30 34.95 21.71
N GLU A 54 10.09 34.40 21.51
CA GLU A 54 9.19 33.98 22.60
C GLU A 54 9.30 32.47 22.92
N ALA A 55 10.08 31.72 22.13
CA ALA A 55 10.22 30.26 22.25
C ALA A 55 11.70 29.84 22.14
N LEU A 56 12.54 30.40 23.01
CA LEU A 56 13.95 30.01 23.14
C LEU A 56 14.08 28.56 23.67
N PRO A 57 15.12 27.80 23.26
CA PRO A 57 15.35 26.40 23.63
C PRO A 57 15.95 26.27 25.04
N THR A 58 15.18 26.72 26.03
CA THR A 58 15.52 26.66 27.45
C THR A 58 14.87 25.47 28.14
N ARG A 59 15.56 24.89 29.11
CA ARG A 59 15.07 23.79 29.97
C ARG A 59 13.75 24.15 30.63
N HIS A 60 13.59 25.39 31.10
CA HIS A 60 12.33 25.87 31.67
C HIS A 60 11.18 25.83 30.65
N ASN A 61 11.38 26.33 29.42
CA ASN A 61 10.34 26.36 28.40
C ASN A 61 9.90 24.94 28.01
N VAL A 62 10.86 24.05 27.74
CA VAL A 62 10.59 22.65 27.33
C VAL A 62 9.84 21.89 28.44
N LEU A 63 10.34 21.93 29.68
CA LEU A 63 9.71 21.22 30.80
C LEU A 63 8.31 21.77 31.13
N ARG A 64 8.10 23.09 31.07
CA ARG A 64 6.78 23.71 31.27
C ARG A 64 5.77 23.24 30.22
N THR A 65 6.15 23.16 28.95
CA THR A 65 5.25 22.71 27.89
C THR A 65 4.85 21.24 28.05
N ILE A 66 5.79 20.36 28.41
CA ILE A 66 5.47 18.94 28.66
C ILE A 66 4.59 18.79 29.91
N ALA A 67 4.84 19.57 30.97
CA ALA A 67 3.98 19.59 32.16
C ALA A 67 2.55 20.10 31.85
N ASN A 68 2.42 21.11 30.98
CA ASN A 68 1.11 21.61 30.53
C ASN A 68 0.35 20.55 29.72
N LEU A 69 1.02 19.85 28.79
CA LEU A 69 0.42 18.73 28.05
C LEU A 69 -0.12 17.64 28.99
N ALA A 70 0.63 17.29 30.05
CA ALA A 70 0.22 16.31 31.05
C ALA A 70 -0.92 16.74 32.00
N THR A 71 -1.36 18.00 31.93
CA THR A 71 -2.36 18.56 32.87
C THR A 71 -3.54 19.28 32.20
N HIS A 72 -3.39 19.68 30.94
CA HIS A 72 -4.35 20.52 30.21
C HIS A 72 -4.65 20.03 28.78
N ALA A 73 -4.26 18.80 28.40
CA ALA A 73 -4.63 18.23 27.12
C ALA A 73 -6.16 18.15 26.97
N THR A 74 -6.69 18.73 25.89
CA THR A 74 -8.14 18.82 25.61
C THR A 74 -8.73 17.53 25.03
N ALA A 75 -7.88 16.62 24.54
CA ALA A 75 -8.24 15.30 24.04
C ALA A 75 -7.09 14.30 24.32
N PRO A 76 -7.36 12.98 24.33
CA PRO A 76 -6.31 11.97 24.47
C PRO A 76 -5.22 12.12 23.40
N ILE A 77 -3.95 12.03 23.81
CA ILE A 77 -2.81 12.06 22.90
C ILE A 77 -2.59 10.64 22.37
N ASP A 78 -2.57 10.48 21.04
CA ASP A 78 -2.22 9.22 20.38
C ASP A 78 -0.68 9.14 20.28
N ARG A 79 -0.11 9.94 19.37
CA ARG A 79 1.34 10.00 19.13
C ARG A 79 1.91 11.33 19.64
N LEU A 80 2.92 11.26 20.51
CA LEU A 80 3.73 12.40 20.94
C LEU A 80 5.14 12.28 20.32
N PHE A 81 5.45 13.16 19.38
CA PHE A 81 6.77 13.28 18.77
C PHE A 81 7.64 14.25 19.56
N PHE A 82 8.81 13.82 20.03
CA PHE A 82 9.82 14.70 20.64
C PHE A 82 11.09 14.70 19.79
N PHE A 83 11.37 15.82 19.13
CA PHE A 83 12.61 16.04 18.38
C PHE A 83 13.56 16.96 19.17
N PHE A 84 14.84 16.60 19.21
CA PHE A 84 15.90 17.46 19.72
C PHE A 84 17.10 17.45 18.79
N SER A 85 17.61 18.64 18.45
CA SER A 85 18.91 18.86 17.81
C SER A 85 19.75 19.79 18.68
N GLY A 86 20.97 19.38 19.03
CA GLY A 86 21.84 20.12 19.95
C GLY A 86 22.97 19.26 20.52
N HIS A 87 23.66 19.77 21.53
CA HIS A 87 24.64 18.96 22.28
C HIS A 87 23.98 18.07 23.34
N GLY A 88 24.65 16.97 23.67
CA GLY A 88 24.33 16.11 24.81
C GLY A 88 25.61 15.58 25.45
N PHE A 89 25.50 15.13 26.70
CA PHE A 89 26.62 14.52 27.44
C PHE A 89 26.13 13.45 28.41
N HIS A 90 27.07 12.60 28.82
CA HIS A 90 26.90 11.63 29.89
C HIS A 90 27.65 12.12 31.13
N SER A 91 26.99 12.28 32.28
CA SER A 91 27.65 12.68 33.52
C SER A 91 28.37 11.51 34.17
N THR A 92 29.65 11.69 34.48
CA THR A 92 30.42 10.73 35.29
C THR A 92 30.22 10.92 36.80
N VAL A 93 29.45 11.94 37.21
CA VAL A 93 29.16 12.27 38.61
C VAL A 93 27.94 11.49 39.13
N ASP A 94 26.85 11.47 38.36
CA ASP A 94 25.60 10.80 38.75
C ASP A 94 25.18 9.63 37.82
N GLY A 95 25.88 9.44 36.69
CA GLY A 95 25.64 8.37 35.73
C GLY A 95 24.41 8.57 34.83
N ASN A 96 23.86 9.79 34.76
CA ASN A 96 22.72 10.12 33.89
C ASN A 96 23.17 10.82 32.59
N ASP A 97 22.33 10.66 31.57
CA ASP A 97 22.45 11.37 30.29
C ASP A 97 21.65 12.69 30.30
N TYR A 98 22.18 13.68 29.60
CA TYR A 98 21.70 15.05 29.58
C TYR A 98 21.68 15.63 28.17
N LEU A 99 20.66 16.45 27.89
CA LEU A 99 20.58 17.31 26.70
C LEU A 99 20.91 18.75 27.13
N ILE A 100 21.85 19.39 26.42
CA ILE A 100 22.31 20.74 26.74
C ILE A 100 21.32 21.74 26.16
N THR A 101 20.80 22.63 27.01
CA THR A 101 19.88 23.70 26.61
C THR A 101 20.62 25.04 26.63
N ARG A 102 19.97 26.09 26.10
CA ARG A 102 20.60 27.40 25.92
C ARG A 102 21.20 27.99 27.21
N GLU A 103 20.54 27.76 28.35
CA GLU A 103 20.97 28.25 29.66
C GLU A 103 21.90 27.29 30.44
N SER A 104 22.35 26.19 29.82
CA SER A 104 23.30 25.26 30.44
C SER A 104 24.64 25.95 30.71
N ILE A 105 25.22 25.68 31.89
CA ILE A 105 26.51 26.24 32.32
C ILE A 105 27.51 25.10 32.57
N THR A 106 28.69 25.18 31.97
CA THR A 106 29.76 24.17 31.96
C THR A 106 30.24 23.76 33.36
N SER A 107 30.12 24.68 34.34
CA SER A 107 30.48 24.45 35.74
C SER A 107 29.37 23.81 36.60
N ALA A 108 28.15 23.67 36.06
CA ALA A 108 26.97 23.15 36.75
C ALA A 108 26.02 22.42 35.77
N LEU A 109 26.56 21.63 34.85
CA LEU A 109 25.79 21.03 33.75
C LEU A 109 24.67 20.10 34.27
N GLU A 110 24.92 19.36 35.34
CA GLU A 110 23.96 18.44 35.97
C GLU A 110 22.73 19.13 36.57
N GLU A 111 22.86 20.39 36.97
CA GLU A 111 21.77 21.20 37.54
C GLU A 111 21.05 22.02 36.47
N THR A 112 21.81 22.56 35.51
CA THR A 112 21.33 23.52 34.49
C THR A 112 20.77 22.86 33.23
N SER A 113 21.20 21.64 32.89
CA SER A 113 20.82 20.96 31.64
C SER A 113 19.56 20.09 31.77
N LEU A 114 18.99 19.67 30.64
CA LEU A 114 17.78 18.83 30.59
C LEU A 114 18.14 17.35 30.78
N ARG A 115 18.00 16.85 32.01
CA ARG A 115 18.28 15.44 32.34
C ARG A 115 17.27 14.49 31.69
N PHE A 116 17.77 13.46 31.03
CA PHE A 116 16.99 12.65 30.09
C PHE A 116 15.96 11.73 30.78
N ASP A 117 16.28 11.17 31.94
CA ASP A 117 15.36 10.34 32.74
C ASP A 117 14.13 11.12 33.26
N LEU A 118 14.28 12.43 33.50
CA LEU A 118 13.23 13.33 33.92
C LEU A 118 12.33 13.68 32.72
N LEU A 119 12.95 14.00 31.58
CA LEU A 119 12.26 14.22 30.30
C LEU A 119 11.38 13.00 29.95
N VAL A 120 11.95 11.80 29.95
CA VAL A 120 11.22 10.56 29.64
C VAL A 120 10.07 10.30 30.62
N ARG A 121 10.27 10.56 31.92
CA ARG A 121 9.19 10.44 32.92
C ARG A 121 8.07 11.45 32.72
N MET A 122 8.40 12.70 32.35
CA MET A 122 7.40 13.73 32.08
C MET A 122 6.66 13.50 30.76
N LEU A 123 7.33 13.00 29.72
CA LEU A 123 6.68 12.58 28.47
C LEU A 123 5.69 11.43 28.71
N ARG A 124 6.06 10.42 29.51
CA ARG A 124 5.14 9.35 29.93
C ARG A 124 3.95 9.87 30.76
N ALA A 125 4.18 10.88 31.60
CA ALA A 125 3.11 11.50 32.39
C ALA A 125 2.05 12.24 31.54
N THR A 126 2.29 12.47 30.24
CA THR A 126 1.26 13.03 29.34
C THR A 126 0.11 12.08 29.02
N GLY A 127 0.26 10.78 29.30
CA GLY A 127 -0.75 9.78 28.95
C GLY A 127 -0.86 9.46 27.45
N ALA A 128 0.12 9.88 26.64
CA ALA A 128 0.19 9.52 25.23
C ALA A 128 0.28 8.00 25.03
N ALA A 129 -0.49 7.45 24.08
CA ALA A 129 -0.47 6.03 23.76
C ALA A 129 0.90 5.58 23.19
N HIS A 130 1.51 6.44 22.37
CA HIS A 130 2.83 6.22 21.77
C HIS A 130 3.70 7.48 21.90
N VAL A 131 4.97 7.31 22.28
CA VAL A 131 5.96 8.39 22.31
C VAL A 131 7.13 8.03 21.38
N VAL A 132 7.44 8.94 20.46
CA VAL A 132 8.48 8.79 19.43
C VAL A 132 9.57 9.83 19.66
N LEU A 133 10.78 9.38 20.01
CA LEU A 133 11.94 10.23 20.27
C LEU A 133 12.84 10.30 19.02
N LEU A 134 13.17 11.51 18.57
CA LEU A 134 14.05 11.78 17.42
C LEU A 134 15.21 12.67 17.89
N LEU A 135 16.39 12.09 18.11
CA LEU A 135 17.48 12.74 18.85
C LEU A 135 18.73 12.92 17.98
N ASP A 136 18.95 14.13 17.46
CA ASP A 136 20.18 14.56 16.78
C ASP A 136 21.15 15.22 17.78
N ALA A 137 21.78 14.40 18.62
CA ALA A 137 22.69 14.85 19.66
C ALA A 137 23.83 13.85 19.89
N CYS A 138 25.06 14.38 19.93
CA CYS A 138 26.24 13.64 20.41
C CYS A 138 26.09 13.29 21.90
N ARG A 139 26.79 12.24 22.35
CA ARG A 139 26.88 11.85 23.78
C ARG A 139 28.32 11.55 24.20
N THR A 140 29.22 12.49 23.92
CA THR A 140 30.59 12.46 24.45
C THR A 140 30.58 12.77 25.94
N ALA A 141 31.32 12.00 26.74
CA ALA A 141 31.49 12.28 28.16
C ALA A 141 32.28 13.59 28.36
N VAL A 142 31.77 14.48 29.22
CA VAL A 142 32.43 15.76 29.52
C VAL A 142 33.29 15.59 30.78
N ALA A 143 34.58 15.86 30.66
CA ALA A 143 35.55 15.79 31.76
C ALA A 143 36.22 17.15 31.99
N GLY A 144 35.55 18.03 32.73
CA GLY A 144 36.17 19.19 33.39
C GLY A 144 36.71 20.31 32.51
N GLY A 145 35.83 21.11 31.91
CA GLY A 145 36.11 22.53 31.65
C GLY A 145 37.25 22.88 30.67
N LYS A 146 37.56 22.00 29.70
CA LYS A 146 38.13 22.35 28.38
C LYS A 146 38.13 21.15 27.44
N SER A 147 37.86 21.41 26.16
CA SER A 147 37.81 20.37 25.12
C SER A 147 39.15 19.66 24.94
N LEU A 148 39.22 18.36 25.29
CA LEU A 148 40.34 17.47 24.99
C LEU A 148 39.97 15.97 25.13
N SER A 149 40.41 15.17 24.15
CA SER A 149 40.55 13.70 24.18
C SER A 149 39.28 12.80 24.24
N PRO A 150 39.12 11.83 23.31
CA PRO A 150 38.02 10.86 23.33
C PRO A 150 38.33 9.66 24.25
N THR A 151 38.14 9.81 25.56
CA THR A 151 37.97 8.66 26.47
C THR A 151 36.49 8.41 26.69
N ALA A 152 35.94 7.43 25.97
CA ALA A 152 34.53 7.06 26.07
C ALA A 152 34.22 6.47 27.46
N ALA A 153 33.29 7.10 28.18
CA ALA A 153 32.56 6.43 29.26
C ALA A 153 31.55 5.45 28.63
N LYS A 154 31.37 4.27 29.23
CA LYS A 154 30.37 3.29 28.77
C LYS A 154 28.96 3.80 29.07
N VAL A 155 28.27 4.24 28.03
CA VAL A 155 26.88 4.70 28.08
C VAL A 155 25.93 3.51 28.29
N ASP A 156 24.97 3.67 29.20
CA ASP A 156 23.98 2.65 29.56
C ASP A 156 22.75 2.71 28.64
N VAL A 157 22.79 1.93 27.56
CA VAL A 157 21.78 1.91 26.50
C VAL A 157 20.42 1.38 26.99
N GLU A 158 20.39 0.59 28.08
CA GLU A 158 19.14 0.03 28.60
C GLU A 158 18.27 1.13 29.24
N LYS A 159 18.89 2.05 29.99
CA LYS A 159 18.23 3.22 30.60
C LYS A 159 17.71 4.24 29.58
N LEU A 160 18.32 4.29 28.39
CA LEU A 160 18.07 5.33 27.38
C LEU A 160 16.79 5.15 26.56
N CYS A 161 16.08 4.02 26.67
CA CYS A 161 14.72 3.90 26.17
C CYS A 161 13.95 2.84 26.98
N PRO A 162 13.24 3.21 28.05
CA PRO A 162 12.47 2.24 28.83
C PRO A 162 11.31 1.64 27.99
N PRO A 163 10.91 0.37 28.21
CA PRO A 163 9.93 -0.33 27.37
C PRO A 163 8.59 0.39 27.23
N GLY A 164 7.99 0.33 26.03
CA GLY A 164 6.77 1.05 25.66
C GLY A 164 7.02 2.41 24.97
N MET A 165 8.16 2.59 24.32
CA MET A 165 8.55 3.81 23.61
C MET A 165 9.35 3.47 22.35
N VAL A 166 9.37 4.40 21.39
CA VAL A 166 10.18 4.31 20.18
C VAL A 166 11.23 5.41 20.21
N SER A 167 12.49 5.08 19.89
CA SER A 167 13.57 6.07 19.84
C SER A 167 14.49 5.87 18.65
N PHE A 168 14.83 6.96 17.98
CA PHE A 168 15.86 7.04 16.95
C PHE A 168 16.92 8.07 17.37
N CYS A 169 18.17 7.62 17.52
CA CYS A 169 19.32 8.45 17.86
C CYS A 169 20.23 8.60 16.63
N SER A 170 20.77 9.79 16.44
CA SER A 170 21.65 10.14 15.31
C SER A 170 22.90 9.29 15.17
N CYS A 171 23.39 8.76 16.28
CA CYS A 171 24.63 8.02 16.36
C CYS A 171 24.53 6.93 17.44
N ALA A 172 25.09 5.76 17.16
CA ALA A 172 25.29 4.71 18.15
C ALA A 172 26.24 5.18 19.29
N PRO A 173 26.22 4.51 20.46
CA PRO A 173 27.21 4.78 21.52
C PRO A 173 28.64 4.78 20.99
N GLU A 174 29.50 5.61 21.60
CA GLU A 174 30.90 5.81 21.20
C GLU A 174 31.11 6.44 19.79
N THR A 175 30.04 6.80 19.06
CA THR A 175 30.10 7.53 17.78
C THR A 175 29.49 8.94 17.88
N SER A 176 29.72 9.79 16.87
CA SER A 176 29.26 11.19 16.83
C SER A 176 28.20 11.43 15.73
N SER A 177 27.36 12.45 15.93
CA SER A 177 26.61 13.09 14.84
C SER A 177 27.43 14.23 14.21
N TYR A 178 27.12 14.57 12.96
CA TYR A 178 27.81 15.63 12.22
C TYR A 178 26.85 16.59 11.52
N GLU A 179 27.19 17.87 11.52
CA GLU A 179 26.54 18.88 10.65
C GLU A 179 27.30 19.07 9.32
N SER A 180 26.55 19.38 8.25
CA SER A 180 27.10 19.68 6.93
C SER A 180 26.68 21.07 6.45
N ALA A 181 27.67 21.94 6.22
CA ALA A 181 27.46 23.26 5.62
C ALA A 181 27.05 23.20 4.14
N GLN A 182 27.11 22.03 3.50
CA GLN A 182 26.63 21.81 2.13
C GLN A 182 25.14 21.38 2.09
N LEU A 183 24.62 20.81 3.18
CA LEU A 183 23.18 20.53 3.40
C LEU A 183 22.47 21.69 4.14
N GLU A 184 23.25 22.50 4.86
CA GLU A 184 22.76 23.45 5.84
C GLU A 184 21.90 22.76 6.93
N SER A 185 22.34 21.58 7.38
CA SER A 185 21.62 20.66 8.28
C SER A 185 22.56 19.66 8.98
N GLY A 186 22.12 19.07 10.09
CA GLY A 186 22.63 17.79 10.61
C GLY A 186 22.44 16.63 9.62
N ILE A 187 23.38 15.68 9.55
CA ILE A 187 23.29 14.51 8.66
C ILE A 187 22.06 13.65 9.00
N PHE A 188 21.79 13.44 10.29
CA PHE A 188 20.61 12.70 10.75
C PHE A 188 19.32 13.52 10.61
N SER A 189 19.35 14.81 10.96
CA SER A 189 18.24 15.73 10.71
C SER A 189 17.82 15.76 9.24
N GLN A 190 18.76 15.82 8.29
CA GLN A 190 18.46 15.71 6.85
C GLN A 190 17.90 14.33 6.50
N ALA A 191 18.47 13.23 7.01
CA ALA A 191 17.93 11.89 6.75
C ALA A 191 16.47 11.74 7.22
N LEU A 192 16.07 12.41 8.31
CA LEU A 192 14.67 12.47 8.76
C LEU A 192 13.78 13.35 7.84
N GLN A 193 14.32 14.42 7.24
CA GLN A 193 13.60 15.19 6.22
C GLN A 193 13.40 14.37 4.94
N ASP A 194 14.43 13.64 4.50
CA ASP A 194 14.36 12.74 3.34
C ASP A 194 13.34 11.63 3.60
N ALA A 195 13.36 11.05 4.82
CA ALA A 195 12.46 9.98 5.25
C ALA A 195 10.98 10.39 5.18
N PHE A 196 10.60 11.54 5.74
CA PHE A 196 9.21 12.01 5.75
C PHE A 196 8.83 12.87 4.52
N GLY A 197 9.77 13.06 3.59
CA GLY A 197 9.57 13.72 2.30
C GLY A 197 9.34 12.72 1.16
N ASP A 198 9.36 13.22 -0.07
CA ASP A 198 9.05 12.42 -1.26
C ASP A 198 10.13 11.38 -1.65
N GLU A 199 11.33 11.43 -1.04
CA GLU A 199 12.41 10.47 -1.31
C GLU A 199 12.31 9.19 -0.46
N GLY A 200 11.91 9.30 0.82
CA GLY A 200 11.80 8.17 1.73
C GLY A 200 10.37 7.73 2.03
N ARG A 201 9.37 8.62 1.94
CA ARG A 201 7.93 8.36 2.11
C ARG A 201 7.56 7.52 3.35
N CYS A 202 8.39 7.56 4.39
CA CYS A 202 8.36 6.65 5.54
C CYS A 202 7.07 6.76 6.35
N VAL A 203 6.24 5.72 6.28
CA VAL A 203 4.94 5.68 6.96
C VAL A 203 5.08 5.12 8.38
N THR A 204 5.75 3.99 8.60
CA THR A 204 5.91 3.36 9.93
C THR A 204 7.30 3.52 10.55
N VAL A 205 7.37 3.19 11.84
CA VAL A 205 8.61 3.06 12.63
C VAL A 205 9.65 2.14 11.98
N GLY A 206 9.25 0.96 11.49
CA GLY A 206 10.14 -0.04 10.91
C GLY A 206 10.76 0.41 9.59
N GLN A 207 10.01 1.16 8.79
CA GLN A 207 10.55 1.72 7.54
C GLN A 207 11.45 2.93 7.81
N LEU A 208 11.10 3.76 8.82
CA LEU A 208 11.97 4.83 9.28
C LEU A 208 13.31 4.27 9.80
N ASP A 209 13.29 3.15 10.52
CA ASP A 209 14.50 2.45 10.99
C ASP A 209 15.37 1.95 9.82
N ALA A 210 14.77 1.20 8.91
CA ALA A 210 15.45 0.67 7.72
C ALA A 210 16.01 1.78 6.82
N PHE A 211 15.23 2.85 6.60
CA PHE A 211 15.64 3.99 5.79
C PHE A 211 16.78 4.77 6.43
N LEU A 212 16.70 5.11 7.73
CA LEU A 212 17.78 5.81 8.42
C LEU A 212 19.06 4.97 8.46
N THR A 213 18.94 3.66 8.67
CA THR A 213 20.07 2.71 8.71
C THR A 213 20.89 2.69 7.42
N ASP A 214 20.25 2.90 6.26
CA ASP A 214 20.91 3.01 4.94
C ASP A 214 21.31 4.47 4.63
N ARG A 215 20.37 5.42 4.80
CA ARG A 215 20.50 6.82 4.39
C ARG A 215 21.51 7.61 5.19
N VAL A 216 21.60 7.41 6.51
CA VAL A 216 22.52 8.18 7.37
C VAL A 216 23.99 7.87 7.04
N PRO A 217 24.42 6.59 6.91
CA PRO A 217 25.72 6.26 6.33
C PRO A 217 25.92 6.76 4.89
N GLY A 218 24.87 6.77 4.06
CA GLY A 218 24.90 7.29 2.70
C GLY A 218 25.23 8.77 2.64
N LEU A 219 24.45 9.61 3.32
CA LEU A 219 24.65 11.06 3.43
C LEU A 219 26.01 11.39 4.05
N ALA A 220 26.44 10.65 5.09
CA ALA A 220 27.75 10.85 5.71
C ALA A 220 28.88 10.71 4.66
N ARG A 221 28.84 9.69 3.80
CA ARG A 221 29.81 9.52 2.71
C ARG A 221 29.69 10.61 1.64
N GLN A 222 28.46 10.93 1.23
CA GLN A 222 28.16 11.91 0.18
C GLN A 222 28.65 13.33 0.52
N TYR A 223 28.61 13.69 1.80
CA TYR A 223 29.00 15.02 2.30
C TYR A 223 30.34 15.02 3.07
N GLU A 224 31.22 14.07 2.73
CA GLU A 224 32.61 13.96 3.21
C GLU A 224 32.75 13.98 4.75
N LYS A 225 31.82 13.29 5.45
CA LYS A 225 31.83 13.11 6.92
C LYS A 225 32.37 11.73 7.31
N PRO A 226 32.88 11.58 8.55
CA PRO A 226 33.15 10.27 9.12
C PRO A 226 31.87 9.41 9.17
N LEU A 227 32.03 8.09 9.21
CA LEU A 227 30.91 7.14 9.14
C LEU A 227 29.96 7.27 10.35
N GLN A 228 28.87 7.99 10.16
CA GLN A 228 27.77 8.06 11.11
C GLN A 228 26.86 6.82 10.94
N ARG A 229 26.55 6.15 12.05
CA ARG A 229 25.61 5.01 12.11
C ARG A 229 24.52 5.35 13.13
N PRO A 230 23.24 5.45 12.74
CA PRO A 230 22.17 5.73 13.69
C PRO A 230 21.95 4.53 14.62
N TYR A 231 21.19 4.74 15.68
CA TYR A 231 20.77 3.68 16.59
C TYR A 231 19.29 3.84 16.94
N SER A 232 18.54 2.77 16.83
CA SER A 232 17.11 2.70 17.10
C SER A 232 16.79 1.73 18.24
N ARG A 233 15.63 1.93 18.87
CA ARG A 233 15.04 0.97 19.81
C ARG A 233 13.52 1.03 19.72
N VAL A 234 12.90 -0.13 19.58
CA VAL A 234 11.47 -0.31 19.29
C VAL A 234 10.94 -1.43 20.18
N GLU A 235 10.34 -1.06 21.33
CA GLU A 235 9.85 -2.02 22.33
C GLU A 235 8.45 -1.65 22.82
N PRO A 236 7.45 -2.56 22.75
CA PRO A 236 7.52 -3.93 22.21
C PRO A 236 7.70 -3.98 20.68
N ALA A 237 8.07 -5.14 20.15
CA ALA A 237 8.32 -5.34 18.72
C ALA A 237 7.12 -5.00 17.81
N ALA A 238 5.88 -5.09 18.31
CA ALA A 238 4.66 -4.65 17.61
C ALA A 238 4.58 -3.12 17.39
N LEU A 239 5.58 -2.35 17.85
CA LEU A 239 5.73 -0.93 17.50
C LEU A 239 6.61 -0.70 16.27
N VAL A 240 7.21 -1.73 15.65
CA VAL A 240 7.82 -1.64 14.30
C VAL A 240 6.76 -1.21 13.29
N ASP A 241 5.53 -1.63 13.57
CA ASP A 241 4.37 -1.59 12.71
C ASP A 241 3.53 -0.31 12.98
N LEU A 242 3.92 0.50 13.97
CA LEU A 242 3.28 1.77 14.30
C LEU A 242 3.43 2.78 13.16
N GLU A 243 2.30 3.22 12.58
CA GLU A 243 2.26 4.37 11.68
C GLU A 243 2.66 5.67 12.39
N LEU A 244 3.42 6.50 11.67
CA LEU A 244 3.85 7.83 12.07
C LEU A 244 3.01 8.88 11.33
N VAL A 245 2.94 8.78 10.00
CA VAL A 245 2.24 9.75 9.13
C VAL A 245 0.72 9.65 9.20
N SER A 246 0.07 10.68 8.67
CA SER A 246 -1.38 10.77 8.58
C SER A 246 -1.96 9.96 7.42
N PRO A 247 -3.22 9.47 7.56
CA PRO A 247 -3.97 8.90 6.45
C PRO A 247 -4.06 9.82 5.23
N ARG A 248 -4.15 11.15 5.45
CA ARG A 248 -4.18 12.16 4.38
C ARG A 248 -2.89 12.13 3.56
N LYS A 249 -1.71 12.22 4.20
CA LYS A 249 -0.42 12.24 3.51
C LYS A 249 -0.08 10.89 2.86
N ARG A 250 -0.42 9.78 3.52
CA ARG A 250 -0.33 8.42 2.95
C ARG A 250 -1.15 8.31 1.66
N ASN A 251 -2.40 8.75 1.67
CA ASN A 251 -3.28 8.70 0.49
C ASN A 251 -2.84 9.66 -0.63
N GLU A 252 -2.26 10.82 -0.28
CA GLU A 252 -1.65 11.78 -1.21
C GLU A 252 -0.47 11.16 -1.99
N TRP A 253 0.43 10.45 -1.30
CA TRP A 253 1.52 9.72 -1.94
C TRP A 253 1.01 8.57 -2.83
N LEU A 254 -0.03 7.84 -2.41
CA LEU A 254 -0.65 6.78 -3.23
C LEU A 254 -1.33 7.32 -4.50
N ALA A 255 -1.95 8.50 -4.43
CA ALA A 255 -2.47 9.19 -5.61
C ALA A 255 -1.36 9.68 -6.56
N SER A 256 -0.14 9.93 -6.05
CA SER A 256 1.00 10.36 -6.86
C SER A 256 1.59 9.27 -7.77
N ALA A 257 1.13 8.01 -7.65
CA ALA A 257 1.58 6.87 -8.45
C ALA A 257 1.23 6.91 -9.96
N GLY A 258 0.66 8.01 -10.44
CA GLY A 258 0.57 8.32 -11.88
C GLY A 258 -0.57 7.64 -12.65
N VAL A 259 -1.55 7.03 -11.96
CA VAL A 259 -2.82 6.56 -12.54
C VAL A 259 -3.90 7.62 -12.28
N GLY A 260 -4.82 7.82 -13.23
CA GLY A 260 -5.96 8.73 -13.12
C GLY A 260 -7.13 8.13 -12.31
N GLU A 261 -8.31 8.76 -12.39
CA GLU A 261 -9.52 8.28 -11.72
C GLU A 261 -10.21 7.13 -12.47
N GLU A 262 -11.06 6.37 -11.77
CA GLU A 262 -11.94 5.36 -12.38
C GLU A 262 -13.17 6.05 -12.99
N ILE A 263 -13.45 5.82 -14.28
CA ILE A 263 -14.64 6.33 -14.97
C ILE A 263 -15.85 5.44 -14.64
N ARG A 264 -16.31 5.52 -13.39
CA ARG A 264 -17.45 4.76 -12.86
C ARG A 264 -18.77 5.19 -13.50
N GLN A 265 -19.65 4.21 -13.71
CA GLN A 265 -21.09 4.45 -13.79
C GLN A 265 -21.65 4.12 -12.41
N ARG A 266 -22.15 5.11 -11.67
CA ARG A 266 -22.71 4.88 -10.33
C ARG A 266 -24.02 4.09 -10.41
N SER A 267 -24.19 3.12 -9.51
CA SER A 267 -25.46 2.41 -9.37
C SER A 267 -26.50 3.27 -8.66
N VAL A 268 -27.77 3.14 -9.06
CA VAL A 268 -28.93 3.66 -8.32
C VAL A 268 -29.59 2.55 -7.48
N VAL A 269 -29.14 1.29 -7.63
CA VAL A 269 -29.68 0.12 -6.95
C VAL A 269 -29.12 0.02 -5.53
N ARG A 270 -29.70 0.79 -4.61
CA ARG A 270 -29.45 0.65 -3.17
C ARG A 270 -30.01 -0.68 -2.66
N THR A 271 -29.30 -1.33 -1.74
CA THR A 271 -29.72 -2.59 -1.10
C THR A 271 -30.82 -2.34 -0.05
N GLY A 272 -32.02 -1.99 -0.51
CA GLY A 272 -33.11 -1.50 0.33
C GLY A 272 -33.57 -2.49 1.40
N GLY A 273 -33.45 -2.09 2.66
CA GLY A 273 -33.97 -2.84 3.83
C GLY A 273 -32.95 -3.75 4.53
N ALA A 274 -31.79 -4.02 3.92
CA ALA A 274 -30.76 -4.85 4.54
C ALA A 274 -30.06 -4.10 5.69
N ARG A 275 -30.11 -4.67 6.89
CA ARG A 275 -29.48 -4.09 8.10
C ARG A 275 -28.04 -4.59 8.20
N ILE A 276 -27.11 -3.88 7.57
CA ILE A 276 -25.69 -4.27 7.58
C ILE A 276 -25.01 -3.73 8.84
N PRO A 277 -24.19 -4.51 9.58
CA PRO A 277 -23.47 -4.02 10.76
C PRO A 277 -22.63 -2.76 10.50
N ASP A 278 -22.53 -1.87 11.49
CA ASP A 278 -21.80 -0.59 11.38
C ASP A 278 -20.34 -0.81 10.97
N ARG A 279 -19.65 -1.73 11.67
CA ARG A 279 -18.35 -2.29 11.27
C ARG A 279 -18.56 -3.57 10.47
N ALA A 280 -18.92 -3.41 9.19
CA ALA A 280 -19.03 -4.52 8.26
C ALA A 280 -17.67 -4.97 7.74
N ILE A 281 -17.39 -6.27 7.89
CA ILE A 281 -16.35 -6.97 7.13
C ILE A 281 -17.01 -7.45 5.83
N PHE A 282 -16.43 -7.09 4.69
CA PHE A 282 -16.93 -7.48 3.38
C PHE A 282 -16.30 -8.79 2.92
N ALA A 283 -16.95 -9.50 2.02
CA ALA A 283 -16.42 -10.69 1.36
C ALA A 283 -15.99 -10.33 -0.05
N ILE A 284 -14.73 -10.58 -0.42
CA ILE A 284 -14.23 -10.29 -1.78
C ILE A 284 -13.54 -11.50 -2.38
N ASP A 285 -14.18 -12.08 -3.40
CA ASP A 285 -13.53 -13.01 -4.32
C ASP A 285 -12.91 -12.18 -5.46
N PHE A 286 -11.58 -12.08 -5.47
CA PHE A 286 -10.83 -11.53 -6.59
C PHE A 286 -10.39 -12.67 -7.52
N GLY A 287 -11.26 -13.09 -8.44
CA GLY A 287 -10.97 -14.17 -9.39
C GLY A 287 -10.19 -13.71 -10.63
N THR A 288 -9.58 -14.67 -11.35
CA THR A 288 -8.72 -14.35 -12.52
C THR A 288 -9.49 -13.70 -13.68
N THR A 289 -10.74 -14.12 -13.92
CA THR A 289 -11.58 -13.67 -15.05
C THR A 289 -12.74 -12.78 -14.61
N THR A 290 -13.29 -13.04 -13.43
CA THR A 290 -14.40 -12.34 -12.79
C THR A 290 -14.13 -12.24 -11.30
N SER A 291 -14.59 -11.16 -10.68
CA SER A 291 -14.53 -10.92 -9.24
C SER A 291 -15.92 -10.60 -8.69
N VAL A 292 -16.14 -10.82 -7.40
CA VAL A 292 -17.41 -10.61 -6.70
C VAL A 292 -17.13 -9.95 -5.35
N ILE A 293 -18.01 -9.03 -4.94
CA ILE A 293 -18.03 -8.46 -3.59
C ILE A 293 -19.41 -8.70 -2.94
N ALA A 294 -19.41 -9.03 -1.66
CA ALA A 294 -20.60 -9.27 -0.87
C ALA A 294 -20.46 -8.77 0.58
N VAL A 295 -21.58 -8.78 1.32
CA VAL A 295 -21.60 -8.49 2.76
C VAL A 295 -22.72 -9.28 3.44
N MET A 296 -22.54 -9.66 4.71
CA MET A 296 -23.60 -10.26 5.53
C MET A 296 -24.42 -9.18 6.26
N ASP A 297 -25.74 -9.35 6.35
CA ASP A 297 -26.60 -8.51 7.21
C ASP A 297 -26.80 -9.09 8.62
N THR A 298 -27.38 -8.31 9.55
CA THR A 298 -27.64 -8.76 10.92
C THR A 298 -28.64 -9.91 11.03
N ASP A 299 -29.39 -10.16 9.95
CA ASP A 299 -30.35 -11.26 9.83
C ASP A 299 -29.70 -12.50 9.15
N ARG A 300 -28.37 -12.48 8.98
CA ARG A 300 -27.46 -13.51 8.45
C ARG A 300 -27.59 -13.79 6.94
N ASN A 301 -28.20 -12.89 6.18
CA ASN A 301 -28.32 -13.02 4.73
C ASN A 301 -27.07 -12.49 4.02
N VAL A 302 -26.59 -13.20 2.99
CA VAL A 302 -25.46 -12.77 2.16
C VAL A 302 -25.95 -11.93 0.97
N HIS A 303 -25.54 -10.67 0.94
CA HIS A 303 -25.87 -9.70 -0.11
C HIS A 303 -24.70 -9.53 -1.08
N LEU A 304 -24.77 -10.17 -2.24
CA LEU A 304 -23.86 -9.94 -3.37
C LEU A 304 -24.13 -8.55 -3.99
N LEU A 305 -23.12 -7.68 -4.03
CA LEU A 305 -23.25 -6.25 -4.37
C LEU A 305 -22.87 -5.99 -5.84
N PRO A 306 -23.78 -5.51 -6.70
CA PRO A 306 -23.56 -5.40 -8.13
C PRO A 306 -22.78 -4.15 -8.55
N ALA A 307 -22.13 -4.21 -9.71
CA ALA A 307 -21.61 -3.03 -10.41
C ALA A 307 -22.73 -2.14 -10.98
N GLY A 308 -22.35 -0.97 -11.51
CA GLY A 308 -23.28 0.02 -12.10
C GLY A 308 -24.09 -0.45 -13.32
N ASP A 309 -23.76 -1.60 -13.90
CA ASP A 309 -24.55 -2.28 -14.95
C ASP A 309 -25.54 -3.34 -14.38
N GLY A 310 -25.59 -3.49 -13.05
CA GLY A 310 -26.42 -4.47 -12.35
C GLY A 310 -25.80 -5.86 -12.23
N ARG A 311 -24.60 -6.13 -12.77
CA ARG A 311 -23.95 -7.45 -12.70
C ARG A 311 -23.24 -7.66 -11.36
N LYS A 312 -23.46 -8.84 -10.77
CA LYS A 312 -22.76 -9.30 -9.55
C LYS A 312 -21.38 -9.90 -9.85
N LEU A 313 -21.23 -10.54 -11.01
CA LEU A 313 -19.95 -10.99 -11.56
C LEU A 313 -19.33 -9.83 -12.33
N VAL A 314 -18.25 -9.24 -11.81
CA VAL A 314 -17.55 -8.11 -12.43
C VAL A 314 -16.30 -8.63 -13.14
N PRO A 315 -16.14 -8.46 -14.47
CA PRO A 315 -14.94 -8.92 -15.16
C PRO A 315 -13.65 -8.34 -14.58
N SER A 316 -12.66 -9.20 -14.32
CA SER A 316 -11.33 -8.83 -13.78
C SER A 316 -10.44 -8.23 -14.88
N VAL A 317 -10.91 -7.11 -15.44
CA VAL A 317 -10.39 -6.47 -16.65
C VAL A 317 -10.29 -4.96 -16.42
N VAL A 318 -9.18 -4.36 -16.85
CA VAL A 318 -8.92 -2.91 -16.74
C VAL A 318 -8.51 -2.35 -18.10
N THR A 319 -9.07 -1.21 -18.51
CA THR A 319 -8.67 -0.50 -19.75
C THR A 319 -8.32 0.95 -19.43
N PHE A 320 -7.15 1.41 -19.89
CA PHE A 320 -6.65 2.77 -19.68
C PHE A 320 -6.93 3.69 -20.86
N LEU A 321 -7.44 4.89 -20.59
CA LEU A 321 -7.58 5.98 -21.57
C LEU A 321 -6.24 6.74 -21.77
N PRO A 322 -6.15 7.65 -22.77
CA PRO A 322 -4.91 8.40 -23.04
C PRO A 322 -4.40 9.31 -21.91
N ASP A 323 -5.27 9.69 -20.96
CA ASP A 323 -4.93 10.50 -19.78
C ASP A 323 -4.62 9.65 -18.52
N PHE A 324 -4.57 8.32 -18.66
CA PHE A 324 -4.46 7.33 -17.58
C PHE A 324 -5.65 7.24 -16.62
N SER A 325 -6.78 7.91 -16.90
CA SER A 325 -8.06 7.47 -16.33
C SER A 325 -8.38 6.04 -16.82
N TYR A 326 -9.17 5.29 -16.06
CA TYR A 326 -9.37 3.87 -16.34
C TYR A 326 -10.82 3.40 -16.19
N LEU A 327 -11.13 2.29 -16.84
CA LEU A 327 -12.39 1.58 -16.80
C LEU A 327 -12.16 0.16 -16.31
N VAL A 328 -13.12 -0.40 -15.58
CA VAL A 328 -13.09 -1.76 -15.04
C VAL A 328 -14.35 -2.53 -15.46
N GLY A 329 -14.26 -3.86 -15.49
CA GLY A 329 -15.44 -4.72 -15.65
C GLY A 329 -15.98 -4.77 -17.08
N SER A 330 -17.31 -4.85 -17.21
CA SER A 330 -18.00 -4.96 -18.50
C SER A 330 -17.57 -3.91 -19.52
N ARG A 331 -17.39 -2.66 -19.07
CA ARG A 331 -17.02 -1.52 -19.93
C ARG A 331 -15.56 -1.58 -20.41
N ALA A 332 -14.68 -2.25 -19.66
CA ALA A 332 -13.32 -2.52 -20.12
C ALA A 332 -13.30 -3.61 -21.20
N VAL A 333 -14.09 -4.68 -21.02
CA VAL A 333 -14.28 -5.74 -22.03
C VAL A 333 -14.91 -5.19 -23.32
N GLU A 334 -15.85 -4.26 -23.22
CA GLU A 334 -16.47 -3.59 -24.38
C GLU A 334 -15.47 -2.73 -25.18
N LEU A 335 -14.46 -2.15 -24.53
CA LEU A 335 -13.41 -1.36 -25.19
C LEU A 335 -12.18 -2.18 -25.61
N GLU A 336 -12.03 -3.42 -25.16
CA GLU A 336 -10.88 -4.29 -25.46
C GLU A 336 -10.59 -4.38 -26.98
N HIS A 337 -11.64 -4.49 -27.80
CA HIS A 337 -11.52 -4.53 -29.27
C HIS A 337 -10.96 -3.23 -29.88
N PHE A 338 -11.27 -2.07 -29.28
CA PHE A 338 -10.83 -0.76 -29.76
C PHE A 338 -9.51 -0.28 -29.11
N SER A 339 -9.04 -0.95 -28.05
CA SER A 339 -7.83 -0.59 -27.32
C SER A 339 -7.15 -1.82 -26.69
N PRO A 340 -6.77 -2.84 -27.48
CA PRO A 340 -6.21 -4.09 -26.95
C PRO A 340 -4.87 -3.84 -26.24
N GLY A 341 -4.00 -2.98 -26.81
CA GLY A 341 -2.72 -2.58 -26.19
C GLY A 341 -2.83 -1.69 -24.94
N ARG A 342 -4.05 -1.30 -24.53
CA ARG A 342 -4.32 -0.54 -23.28
C ARG A 342 -5.22 -1.31 -22.32
N THR A 343 -5.51 -2.57 -22.61
CA THR A 343 -6.44 -3.42 -21.85
C THR A 343 -5.71 -4.58 -21.19
N VAL A 344 -6.01 -4.85 -19.93
CA VAL A 344 -5.36 -5.83 -19.06
C VAL A 344 -6.38 -6.85 -18.60
N ARG A 345 -6.08 -8.15 -18.79
CA ARG A 345 -6.89 -9.29 -18.33
C ARG A 345 -6.02 -10.26 -17.52
N ALA A 346 -6.67 -11.07 -16.69
CA ALA A 346 -6.04 -12.19 -15.97
C ALA A 346 -4.84 -11.80 -15.06
N VAL A 347 -4.83 -10.57 -14.51
CA VAL A 347 -3.70 -10.05 -13.72
C VAL A 347 -3.41 -10.86 -12.45
N LYS A 348 -4.38 -11.62 -11.93
CA LYS A 348 -4.17 -12.62 -10.85
C LYS A 348 -3.06 -13.64 -11.18
N ARG A 349 -2.87 -14.00 -12.47
CA ARG A 349 -1.76 -14.85 -12.96
C ARG A 349 -0.40 -14.14 -13.05
N ARG A 350 -0.35 -12.83 -12.81
CA ARG A 350 0.88 -12.02 -12.79
C ARG A 350 1.32 -11.61 -11.39
N LEU A 351 0.45 -11.71 -10.38
CA LEU A 351 0.82 -11.56 -8.97
C LEU A 351 2.00 -12.47 -8.63
N GLY A 352 2.98 -11.98 -7.88
CA GLY A 352 4.19 -12.72 -7.57
C GLY A 352 5.10 -12.99 -8.78
N THR A 353 5.05 -12.19 -9.84
CA THR A 353 5.98 -12.28 -10.98
C THR A 353 6.66 -10.93 -11.23
N GLU A 354 7.83 -10.94 -11.89
CA GLU A 354 8.56 -9.73 -12.31
C GLU A 354 7.92 -9.06 -13.55
N TYR A 355 6.62 -9.27 -13.77
CA TYR A 355 5.87 -8.63 -14.85
C TYR A 355 5.66 -7.15 -14.53
N ALA A 356 5.87 -6.28 -15.51
CA ALA A 356 5.36 -4.91 -15.49
C ALA A 356 4.69 -4.62 -16.84
N LEU A 357 3.61 -3.84 -16.82
CA LEU A 357 2.99 -3.31 -18.02
C LEU A 357 3.60 -1.94 -18.34
N SER A 358 4.42 -1.89 -19.37
CA SER A 358 4.89 -0.64 -19.95
C SER A 358 3.78 0.00 -20.81
N LEU A 359 3.23 1.12 -20.36
CA LEU A 359 2.17 1.87 -21.04
C LEU A 359 2.52 3.35 -21.07
N ASP A 360 2.58 3.93 -22.28
CA ASP A 360 2.97 5.33 -22.57
C ASP A 360 4.19 5.85 -21.75
N GLY A 361 5.16 4.97 -21.48
CA GLY A 361 6.38 5.30 -20.72
C GLY A 361 6.28 5.18 -19.20
N LYS A 362 5.20 4.59 -18.66
CA LYS A 362 5.09 4.21 -17.24
C LYS A 362 5.06 2.68 -17.10
N GLU A 363 5.68 2.16 -16.06
CA GLU A 363 5.59 0.75 -15.67
C GLU A 363 4.49 0.57 -14.60
N LEU A 364 3.55 -0.36 -14.83
CA LEU A 364 2.45 -0.66 -13.90
C LEU A 364 2.58 -2.10 -13.39
N SER A 365 2.64 -2.29 -12.06
CA SER A 365 2.84 -3.60 -11.44
C SER A 365 1.57 -4.46 -11.40
N PRO A 366 1.68 -5.80 -11.23
CA PRO A 366 0.54 -6.70 -11.05
C PRO A 366 -0.34 -6.31 -9.87
N GLU A 367 0.26 -5.89 -8.76
CA GLU A 367 -0.41 -5.49 -7.53
C GLU A 367 -1.21 -4.20 -7.73
N LEU A 368 -0.61 -3.20 -8.39
CA LEU A 368 -1.30 -1.97 -8.77
C LEU A 368 -2.47 -2.27 -9.70
N LEU A 369 -2.26 -3.03 -10.76
CA LEU A 369 -3.29 -3.41 -11.73
C LEU A 369 -4.43 -4.23 -11.10
N ALA A 370 -4.14 -5.13 -10.17
CA ALA A 370 -5.14 -5.85 -9.38
C ALA A 370 -5.90 -4.91 -8.43
N SER A 371 -5.19 -3.97 -7.78
CA SER A 371 -5.82 -2.99 -6.89
C SER A 371 -6.86 -2.13 -7.59
N LEU A 372 -6.70 -1.81 -8.89
CA LEU A 372 -7.70 -1.06 -9.65
C LEU A 372 -9.02 -1.82 -9.77
N VAL A 373 -8.97 -3.15 -9.94
CA VAL A 373 -10.17 -4.01 -9.94
C VAL A 373 -10.80 -4.05 -8.54
N ILE A 374 -9.98 -4.22 -7.50
CA ILE A 374 -10.44 -4.31 -6.10
C ILE A 374 -11.05 -2.96 -5.64
N ARG A 375 -10.50 -1.82 -6.08
CA ARG A 375 -11.08 -0.47 -5.88
C ARG A 375 -12.43 -0.33 -6.56
N SER A 376 -12.59 -0.90 -7.76
CA SER A 376 -13.88 -0.91 -8.46
C SER A 376 -14.94 -1.68 -7.68
N LEU A 377 -14.59 -2.86 -7.13
CA LEU A 377 -15.46 -3.66 -6.26
C LEU A 377 -15.81 -2.89 -4.97
N ARG A 378 -14.82 -2.29 -4.32
CA ARG A 378 -15.02 -1.43 -3.14
C ARG A 378 -15.99 -0.28 -3.43
N GLY A 379 -15.86 0.36 -4.58
CA GLY A 379 -16.78 1.39 -5.06
C GLY A 379 -18.19 0.86 -5.35
N ASN A 380 -18.35 -0.38 -5.82
CA ASN A 380 -19.67 -0.99 -6.03
C ASN A 380 -20.43 -1.16 -4.70
N ALA A 381 -19.71 -1.55 -3.64
CA ALA A 381 -20.27 -1.61 -2.30
C ALA A 381 -20.61 -0.22 -1.73
N GLU A 382 -19.79 0.79 -2.01
CA GLU A 382 -20.09 2.19 -1.65
C GLU A 382 -21.33 2.72 -2.39
N ASP A 383 -21.43 2.52 -3.71
CA ASP A 383 -22.60 2.89 -4.52
C ASP A 383 -23.89 2.19 -4.02
N ALA A 384 -23.80 0.91 -3.63
CA ALA A 384 -24.95 0.11 -3.17
C ALA A 384 -25.40 0.40 -1.72
N LEU A 385 -24.47 0.75 -0.82
CA LEU A 385 -24.73 0.89 0.63
C LEU A 385 -24.58 2.31 1.17
N GLY A 386 -24.08 3.27 0.37
CA GLY A 386 -23.85 4.65 0.78
C GLY A 386 -22.69 4.85 1.75
N ARG A 387 -21.77 3.89 1.86
CA ARG A 387 -20.62 3.92 2.79
C ARG A 387 -19.43 3.14 2.24
N LEU A 388 -18.23 3.69 2.39
CA LEU A 388 -17.00 3.10 1.87
C LEU A 388 -16.53 1.91 2.73
N PRO A 389 -16.41 0.68 2.19
CA PRO A 389 -15.82 -0.45 2.91
C PRO A 389 -14.40 -0.15 3.41
N GLN A 390 -14.03 -0.64 4.58
CA GLN A 390 -12.67 -0.50 5.13
C GLN A 390 -11.95 -1.85 5.32
N GLU A 391 -12.69 -2.96 5.35
CA GLU A 391 -12.19 -4.24 5.81
C GLU A 391 -12.87 -5.41 5.08
N ALA A 392 -12.11 -6.46 4.77
CA ALA A 392 -12.59 -7.62 4.03
C ALA A 392 -11.99 -8.97 4.48
N VAL A 393 -12.76 -10.05 4.33
CA VAL A 393 -12.26 -11.41 4.17
C VAL A 393 -12.03 -11.64 2.68
N ILE A 394 -10.88 -12.21 2.33
CA ILE A 394 -10.49 -12.48 0.94
C ILE A 394 -10.16 -13.96 0.74
N ALA A 395 -10.44 -14.47 -0.46
CA ALA A 395 -9.99 -15.80 -0.87
C ALA A 395 -8.69 -15.72 -1.67
N TYR A 396 -7.91 -16.80 -1.64
CA TYR A 396 -6.73 -16.96 -2.48
C TYR A 396 -6.63 -18.40 -3.04
N PRO A 397 -6.04 -18.60 -4.23
CA PRO A 397 -5.85 -19.93 -4.80
C PRO A 397 -4.93 -20.71 -3.86
N ALA A 398 -5.39 -21.85 -3.34
CA ALA A 398 -4.73 -22.52 -2.23
C ALA A 398 -3.26 -22.90 -2.54
N ASN A 399 -2.89 -23.10 -3.81
CA ASN A 399 -1.53 -23.35 -4.29
C ASN A 399 -0.68 -22.08 -4.58
N PHE A 400 -1.14 -20.88 -4.19
CA PHE A 400 -0.31 -19.66 -4.25
C PHE A 400 0.90 -19.79 -3.33
N SER A 401 2.10 -19.64 -3.90
CA SER A 401 3.32 -19.43 -3.10
C SER A 401 3.18 -18.19 -2.22
N ILE A 402 3.97 -18.13 -1.14
CA ILE A 402 4.07 -16.99 -0.21
C ILE A 402 4.14 -15.68 -1.00
N ARG A 403 4.97 -15.61 -2.06
CA ARG A 403 5.09 -14.43 -2.93
C ARG A 403 3.76 -13.95 -3.50
N GLN A 404 2.96 -14.87 -4.03
CA GLN A 404 1.70 -14.57 -4.71
C GLN A 404 0.62 -14.15 -3.72
N ALA A 405 0.58 -14.77 -2.53
CA ALA A 405 -0.27 -14.33 -1.42
C ALA A 405 0.08 -12.90 -0.99
N ASN A 406 1.36 -12.54 -0.92
CA ASN A 406 1.80 -11.20 -0.50
C ASN A 406 1.57 -10.13 -1.58
N SER A 407 1.63 -10.50 -2.86
CA SER A 407 1.20 -9.63 -3.96
C SER A 407 -0.32 -9.44 -3.95
N LEU A 408 -1.10 -10.46 -3.55
CA LEU A 408 -2.54 -10.34 -3.41
C LEU A 408 -2.93 -9.42 -2.24
N LEU A 409 -2.35 -9.62 -1.05
CA LEU A 409 -2.50 -8.72 0.11
C LEU A 409 -2.21 -7.27 -0.28
N HIS A 410 -1.06 -7.03 -0.92
CA HIS A 410 -0.63 -5.71 -1.41
C HIS A 410 -1.64 -5.06 -2.38
N ALA A 411 -2.34 -5.85 -3.20
CA ALA A 411 -3.39 -5.34 -4.07
C ALA A 411 -4.66 -4.90 -3.30
N PHE A 412 -4.98 -5.55 -2.17
CA PHE A 412 -6.05 -5.10 -1.26
C PHE A 412 -5.63 -3.89 -0.43
N GLU A 413 -4.37 -3.85 0.05
CA GLU A 413 -3.76 -2.70 0.72
C GLU A 413 -3.82 -1.46 -0.17
N LEU A 414 -3.34 -1.54 -1.42
CA LEU A 414 -3.42 -0.48 -2.43
C LEU A 414 -4.85 -0.06 -2.78
N ALA A 415 -5.83 -0.97 -2.62
CA ALA A 415 -7.25 -0.64 -2.75
C ALA A 415 -7.83 0.08 -1.52
N GLY A 416 -7.06 0.19 -0.44
CA GLY A 416 -7.42 0.77 0.84
C GLY A 416 -8.36 -0.11 1.66
N LEU A 417 -8.20 -1.43 1.57
CA LEU A 417 -8.95 -2.42 2.36
C LEU A 417 -7.99 -3.16 3.30
N ARG A 418 -8.31 -3.18 4.60
CA ARG A 418 -7.66 -4.09 5.55
C ARG A 418 -8.15 -5.51 5.30
N VAL A 419 -7.23 -6.46 5.16
CA VAL A 419 -7.58 -7.88 5.08
C VAL A 419 -7.71 -8.41 6.51
N ALA A 420 -8.94 -8.65 6.97
CA ALA A 420 -9.21 -9.25 8.28
C ALA A 420 -8.81 -10.73 8.32
N ARG A 421 -9.01 -11.42 7.19
CA ARG A 421 -8.79 -12.86 7.07
C ARG A 421 -8.51 -13.26 5.62
N MET A 422 -7.49 -14.10 5.43
CA MET A 422 -7.30 -14.89 4.20
C MET A 422 -7.76 -16.33 4.43
N VAL A 423 -8.38 -16.95 3.42
CA VAL A 423 -8.76 -18.38 3.41
C VAL A 423 -8.54 -18.95 2.00
N GLY A 424 -8.12 -20.21 1.89
CA GLY A 424 -7.99 -20.87 0.59
C GLY A 424 -9.32 -20.99 -0.17
N GLU A 425 -9.32 -20.79 -1.49
CA GLU A 425 -10.52 -20.80 -2.36
C GLU A 425 -11.43 -22.03 -2.18
N PRO A 426 -10.97 -23.29 -2.31
CA PRO A 426 -11.81 -24.46 -2.05
C PRO A 426 -12.15 -24.63 -0.57
N ASN A 427 -11.26 -24.21 0.35
CA ASN A 427 -11.43 -24.37 1.79
C ASN A 427 -12.57 -23.47 2.31
N VAL A 428 -12.67 -22.24 1.80
CA VAL A 428 -13.77 -21.33 2.15
C VAL A 428 -15.07 -21.67 1.43
N ALA A 429 -15.00 -22.23 0.21
CA ALA A 429 -16.20 -22.66 -0.50
C ALA A 429 -16.93 -23.82 0.18
N ALA A 430 -16.24 -24.62 1.00
CA ALA A 430 -16.83 -25.68 1.82
C ALA A 430 -17.95 -25.19 2.77
N TYR A 431 -17.98 -23.91 3.15
CA TYR A 431 -19.09 -23.33 3.93
C TYR A 431 -20.46 -23.50 3.24
N LEU A 432 -20.54 -23.62 1.90
CA LEU A 432 -21.81 -23.88 1.21
C LEU A 432 -22.49 -25.18 1.65
N LEU A 433 -21.71 -26.19 2.06
CA LEU A 433 -22.25 -27.48 2.53
C LEU A 433 -23.20 -27.27 3.70
N LEU A 434 -22.82 -26.38 4.63
CA LEU A 434 -23.59 -26.03 5.82
C LEU A 434 -24.67 -24.96 5.58
N VAL A 435 -24.60 -24.20 4.47
CA VAL A 435 -25.66 -23.25 4.07
C VAL A 435 -26.95 -23.96 3.68
N ASP A 436 -26.84 -24.93 2.75
CA ASP A 436 -28.00 -25.68 2.28
C ASP A 436 -28.34 -26.87 3.21
N ARG A 437 -27.38 -27.33 4.02
CA ARG A 437 -27.52 -28.50 4.92
C ARG A 437 -26.78 -28.28 6.26
N PRO A 438 -27.33 -27.52 7.21
CA PRO A 438 -26.65 -27.18 8.47
C PRO A 438 -26.26 -28.37 9.37
N GLU A 439 -26.95 -29.51 9.22
CA GLU A 439 -26.70 -30.77 9.94
C GLU A 439 -26.01 -31.82 9.05
N TRP A 440 -25.29 -31.41 7.99
CA TRP A 440 -24.59 -32.35 7.11
C TRP A 440 -23.24 -32.79 7.69
N GLU A 441 -23.09 -34.11 7.81
CA GLU A 441 -21.87 -34.78 8.21
C GLU A 441 -21.38 -35.69 7.07
N GLY A 442 -20.06 -35.78 6.88
CA GLY A 442 -19.44 -36.54 5.79
C GLY A 442 -18.26 -35.81 5.17
N THR A 443 -17.67 -36.37 4.11
CA THR A 443 -16.51 -35.77 3.43
C THR A 443 -16.82 -35.32 2.01
N ALA A 444 -16.44 -34.07 1.71
CA ALA A 444 -16.54 -33.47 0.40
C ALA A 444 -15.16 -33.32 -0.28
N LEU A 445 -15.10 -33.64 -1.57
CA LEU A 445 -14.05 -33.13 -2.46
C LEU A 445 -14.54 -31.79 -3.04
N VAL A 446 -13.98 -30.69 -2.54
CA VAL A 446 -14.27 -29.34 -3.05
C VAL A 446 -13.30 -29.03 -4.17
N VAL A 447 -13.82 -28.68 -5.34
CA VAL A 447 -13.06 -28.46 -6.58
C VAL A 447 -13.34 -27.07 -7.11
N ASP A 448 -12.44 -26.12 -6.87
CA ASP A 448 -12.48 -24.83 -7.58
C ASP A 448 -11.68 -24.91 -8.87
N LEU A 449 -12.36 -24.86 -10.01
CA LEU A 449 -11.73 -24.63 -11.29
C LEU A 449 -12.19 -23.27 -11.82
N GLY A 450 -11.43 -22.23 -11.45
CA GLY A 450 -11.67 -20.86 -11.86
C GLY A 450 -11.28 -20.59 -13.32
N GLY A 451 -11.28 -19.31 -13.69
CA GLY A 451 -10.80 -18.88 -15.00
C GLY A 451 -9.30 -19.10 -15.21
N GLY A 452 -8.49 -19.16 -14.15
CA GLY A 452 -7.02 -19.21 -14.26
C GLY A 452 -6.28 -20.11 -13.28
N THR A 453 -6.97 -20.74 -12.34
CA THR A 453 -6.40 -21.60 -11.28
C THR A 453 -7.31 -22.81 -11.07
N LEU A 454 -6.70 -23.92 -10.68
CA LEU A 454 -7.37 -25.11 -10.18
C LEU A 454 -6.89 -25.30 -8.74
N ASP A 455 -7.81 -25.40 -7.79
CA ASP A 455 -7.50 -25.76 -6.42
C ASP A 455 -8.54 -26.78 -5.92
N VAL A 456 -8.07 -27.83 -5.25
CA VAL A 456 -8.88 -28.98 -4.83
C VAL A 456 -8.55 -29.34 -3.40
N ALA A 457 -9.57 -29.36 -2.54
CA ALA A 457 -9.47 -29.74 -1.15
C ALA A 457 -10.33 -30.97 -0.84
N VAL A 458 -9.88 -31.81 0.10
CA VAL A 458 -10.74 -32.77 0.79
C VAL A 458 -11.11 -32.15 2.13
N VAL A 459 -12.40 -32.06 2.45
CA VAL A 459 -12.91 -31.43 3.68
C VAL A 459 -13.91 -32.37 4.34
N GLU A 460 -13.66 -32.75 5.59
CA GLU A 460 -14.65 -33.45 6.43
C GLU A 460 -15.51 -32.41 7.17
N ALA A 461 -16.80 -32.67 7.28
CA ALA A 461 -17.76 -31.91 8.08
C ALA A 461 -18.39 -32.78 9.17
N GLY A 462 -18.53 -32.24 10.38
CA GLY A 462 -19.21 -32.87 11.51
C GLY A 462 -19.20 -31.97 12.74
N ASP A 463 -20.24 -32.03 13.60
CA ASP A 463 -20.38 -31.19 14.81
C ASP A 463 -20.15 -29.66 14.56
N GLY A 464 -20.45 -29.16 13.35
CA GLY A 464 -20.19 -27.76 12.95
C GLY A 464 -18.73 -27.42 12.62
N VAL A 465 -17.82 -28.38 12.67
CA VAL A 465 -16.42 -28.23 12.24
C VAL A 465 -16.30 -28.61 10.77
N LEU A 466 -15.53 -27.81 10.02
CA LEU A 466 -15.03 -28.12 8.68
C LEU A 466 -13.51 -28.33 8.80
N GLU A 467 -13.03 -29.57 8.72
CA GLU A 467 -11.60 -29.90 8.75
C GLU A 467 -11.07 -30.19 7.34
N VAL A 468 -10.14 -29.37 6.86
CA VAL A 468 -9.43 -29.63 5.61
C VAL A 468 -8.44 -30.77 5.84
N LYS A 469 -8.59 -31.89 5.11
CA LYS A 469 -7.76 -33.10 5.19
C LYS A 469 -6.58 -33.10 4.21
N SER A 470 -6.73 -32.37 3.10
CA SER A 470 -5.68 -32.11 2.11
C SER A 470 -6.07 -30.92 1.24
N VAL A 471 -5.07 -30.25 0.65
CA VAL A 471 -5.29 -29.24 -0.39
C VAL A 471 -4.15 -29.24 -1.41
N TYR A 472 -4.51 -29.19 -2.68
CA TYR A 472 -3.61 -29.18 -3.85
C TYR A 472 -4.14 -28.25 -4.93
N GLY A 473 -3.30 -27.87 -5.90
CA GLY A 473 -3.73 -27.03 -7.01
C GLY A 473 -2.70 -26.90 -8.11
N ASP A 474 -3.05 -26.12 -9.13
CA ASP A 474 -2.27 -25.80 -10.32
C ASP A 474 -2.56 -24.35 -10.74
N ASN A 475 -1.56 -23.48 -10.57
CA ASN A 475 -1.69 -22.03 -10.80
C ASN A 475 -1.81 -21.66 -12.30
N HIS A 476 -1.66 -22.65 -13.18
CA HIS A 476 -1.66 -22.51 -14.64
C HIS A 476 -2.57 -23.54 -15.31
N LEU A 477 -3.69 -23.87 -14.65
CA LEU A 477 -4.79 -24.67 -15.18
C LEU A 477 -6.13 -24.03 -14.80
N GLY A 478 -6.86 -23.52 -15.77
CA GLY A 478 -8.14 -22.84 -15.58
C GLY A 478 -8.89 -22.68 -16.89
N GLY A 479 -10.10 -22.11 -16.84
CA GLY A 479 -10.95 -21.93 -18.00
C GLY A 479 -10.26 -21.30 -19.22
N LEU A 480 -9.32 -20.37 -19.02
CA LEU A 480 -8.54 -19.69 -20.06
C LEU A 480 -7.61 -20.61 -20.85
N ASP A 481 -7.13 -21.71 -20.27
CA ASP A 481 -6.21 -22.62 -20.96
C ASP A 481 -6.95 -23.55 -21.91
N PHE A 482 -8.19 -23.93 -21.56
CA PHE A 482 -9.12 -24.60 -22.47
C PHE A 482 -9.47 -23.70 -23.66
N ASP A 483 -9.65 -22.39 -23.43
CA ASP A 483 -9.87 -21.40 -24.50
C ASP A 483 -8.65 -21.26 -25.39
N ALA A 484 -7.44 -21.16 -24.81
CA ALA A 484 -6.19 -21.10 -25.56
C ALA A 484 -5.93 -22.37 -26.39
N ALA A 485 -6.21 -23.56 -25.85
CA ALA A 485 -6.07 -24.83 -26.56
C ALA A 485 -7.03 -24.92 -27.76
N LEU A 486 -8.29 -24.51 -27.58
CA LEU A 486 -9.28 -24.49 -28.68
C LEU A 486 -8.96 -23.39 -29.69
N ALA A 487 -8.56 -22.19 -29.26
CA ALA A 487 -8.06 -21.14 -30.16
C ALA A 487 -6.85 -21.63 -30.98
N ALA A 488 -5.92 -22.39 -30.39
CA ALA A 488 -4.79 -22.99 -31.10
C ALA A 488 -5.20 -24.11 -32.07
N ARG A 489 -6.34 -24.78 -31.87
CA ARG A 489 -6.95 -25.68 -32.88
C ARG A 489 -7.60 -24.88 -34.01
N LEU A 490 -8.34 -23.81 -33.69
CA LEU A 490 -9.02 -22.95 -34.66
C LEU A 490 -8.04 -22.18 -35.56
N LYS A 491 -6.96 -21.59 -35.01
CA LYS A 491 -5.88 -20.96 -35.79
C LYS A 491 -5.27 -21.94 -36.81
N ARG A 492 -5.04 -23.20 -36.41
CA ARG A 492 -4.58 -24.27 -37.31
C ARG A 492 -5.60 -24.62 -38.40
N ARG A 493 -6.91 -24.64 -38.08
CA ARG A 493 -7.98 -24.89 -39.06
C ARG A 493 -8.13 -23.74 -40.06
N LEU A 494 -8.03 -22.48 -39.62
CA LEU A 494 -7.99 -21.29 -40.49
C LEU A 494 -6.83 -21.36 -41.48
N PHE A 495 -5.61 -21.60 -41.00
CA PHE A 495 -4.43 -21.68 -41.86
C PHE A 495 -4.45 -22.89 -42.81
N ALA A 496 -5.06 -24.01 -42.40
CA ALA A 496 -5.26 -25.19 -43.25
C ALA A 496 -6.38 -24.98 -44.30
N TRP A 497 -7.39 -24.18 -44.00
CA TRP A 497 -8.40 -23.75 -44.98
C TRP A 497 -7.79 -22.79 -46.00
N ASN A 498 -6.99 -21.82 -45.55
CA ASN A 498 -6.30 -20.88 -46.41
C ASN A 498 -4.97 -20.41 -45.80
N SER A 499 -3.85 -20.80 -46.43
CA SER A 499 -2.50 -20.47 -45.96
C SER A 499 -2.06 -19.02 -46.24
N ALA A 500 -2.95 -18.18 -46.80
CA ALA A 500 -2.74 -16.74 -46.96
C ALA A 500 -3.45 -15.90 -45.89
N VAL A 501 -4.05 -16.53 -44.87
CA VAL A 501 -4.57 -15.84 -43.67
C VAL A 501 -3.40 -15.27 -42.86
N VAL A 502 -3.49 -13.97 -42.54
CA VAL A 502 -2.55 -13.29 -41.64
C VAL A 502 -3.20 -13.14 -40.27
N PHE A 503 -2.50 -13.56 -39.21
CA PHE A 503 -2.95 -13.37 -37.84
C PHE A 503 -2.39 -12.05 -37.28
N ASP A 504 -3.25 -11.03 -37.26
CA ASP A 504 -3.02 -9.78 -36.55
C ASP A 504 -3.67 -9.83 -35.14
N THR A 505 -3.44 -8.80 -34.33
CA THR A 505 -4.01 -8.68 -32.97
C THR A 505 -5.53 -8.75 -32.95
N ALA A 506 -6.24 -8.22 -33.95
CA ALA A 506 -7.70 -8.25 -34.02
C ALA A 506 -8.23 -9.66 -34.31
N LEU A 507 -7.68 -10.36 -35.31
CA LEU A 507 -8.06 -11.73 -35.64
C LEU A 507 -7.68 -12.71 -34.51
N GLU A 508 -6.53 -12.53 -33.86
CA GLU A 508 -6.14 -13.33 -32.69
C GLU A 508 -7.14 -13.19 -31.54
N ALA A 509 -7.58 -11.98 -31.22
CA ALA A 509 -8.58 -11.71 -30.18
C ALA A 509 -9.96 -12.27 -30.55
N GLN A 510 -10.38 -12.16 -31.83
CA GLN A 510 -11.64 -12.72 -32.31
C GLN A 510 -11.65 -14.26 -32.21
N VAL A 511 -10.58 -14.94 -32.62
CA VAL A 511 -10.46 -16.40 -32.53
C VAL A 511 -10.45 -16.89 -31.08
N LEU A 512 -9.83 -16.16 -30.15
CA LEU A 512 -9.88 -16.49 -28.73
C LEU A 512 -11.29 -16.32 -28.14
N LYS A 513 -11.98 -15.22 -28.49
CA LYS A 513 -13.36 -14.94 -28.04
C LYS A 513 -14.35 -16.00 -28.52
N GLU A 514 -14.25 -16.42 -29.79
CA GLU A 514 -15.12 -17.46 -30.33
C GLU A 514 -14.74 -18.87 -29.84
N ALA A 515 -13.48 -19.10 -29.44
CA ALA A 515 -13.10 -20.30 -28.69
C ALA A 515 -13.77 -20.35 -27.31
N GLU A 516 -13.75 -19.23 -26.56
CA GLU A 516 -14.43 -19.11 -25.26
C GLU A 516 -15.93 -19.37 -25.39
N ARG A 517 -16.58 -18.74 -26.38
CA ARG A 517 -17.98 -18.97 -26.75
C ARG A 517 -18.26 -20.44 -27.07
N ALA A 518 -17.42 -21.08 -27.87
CA ALA A 518 -17.60 -22.48 -28.26
C ALA A 518 -17.45 -23.44 -27.08
N LYS A 519 -16.47 -23.23 -26.19
CA LYS A 519 -16.33 -23.97 -24.92
C LYS A 519 -17.61 -23.88 -24.09
N GLN A 520 -18.13 -22.67 -23.89
CA GLN A 520 -19.36 -22.42 -23.11
C GLN A 520 -20.58 -23.12 -23.74
N LEU A 521 -20.73 -23.09 -25.07
CA LEU A 521 -21.81 -23.79 -25.76
C LEU A 521 -21.69 -25.32 -25.64
N LEU A 522 -20.48 -25.87 -25.80
CA LEU A 522 -20.20 -27.31 -25.73
C LEU A 522 -20.49 -27.93 -24.35
N THR A 523 -20.49 -27.14 -23.26
CA THR A 523 -20.96 -27.60 -21.94
C THR A 523 -22.38 -28.17 -21.98
N THR A 524 -23.29 -27.61 -22.79
CA THR A 524 -24.69 -28.04 -22.90
C THR A 524 -25.06 -28.66 -24.25
N HIS A 525 -24.33 -28.34 -25.33
CA HIS A 525 -24.58 -28.80 -26.69
C HIS A 525 -23.57 -29.87 -27.12
N GLN A 526 -23.94 -30.69 -28.12
CA GLN A 526 -23.01 -31.68 -28.71
C GLN A 526 -22.01 -31.05 -29.69
N SER A 527 -22.36 -29.91 -30.27
CA SER A 527 -21.50 -29.11 -31.15
C SER A 527 -21.78 -27.62 -31.00
N ALA A 528 -20.83 -26.80 -31.44
CA ALA A 528 -20.92 -25.36 -31.52
C ALA A 528 -20.44 -24.88 -32.91
N VAL A 529 -21.04 -23.79 -33.39
CA VAL A 529 -20.55 -23.07 -34.58
C VAL A 529 -19.69 -21.90 -34.12
N VAL A 530 -18.48 -21.82 -34.68
CA VAL A 530 -17.50 -20.76 -34.50
C VAL A 530 -17.48 -19.95 -35.80
N ALA A 531 -17.86 -18.67 -35.74
CA ALA A 531 -17.94 -17.80 -36.92
C ALA A 531 -16.82 -16.75 -36.87
N ILE A 532 -15.80 -16.92 -37.72
CA ILE A 532 -14.66 -16.01 -37.81
C ILE A 532 -14.93 -15.03 -38.97
N GLN A 533 -14.90 -13.73 -38.68
CA GLN A 533 -15.33 -12.66 -39.59
C GLN A 533 -14.19 -11.69 -39.89
N ASP A 534 -14.32 -10.92 -40.97
CA ASP A 534 -13.35 -9.90 -41.40
C ASP A 534 -11.89 -10.40 -41.53
N ILE A 535 -11.72 -11.65 -41.98
CA ILE A 535 -10.42 -12.29 -42.18
C ILE A 535 -9.75 -11.71 -43.42
N GLU A 536 -8.57 -11.11 -43.26
CA GLU A 536 -7.74 -10.69 -44.40
C GLU A 536 -7.07 -11.89 -45.08
N VAL A 537 -7.30 -12.00 -46.39
CA VAL A 537 -6.75 -13.03 -47.27
C VAL A 537 -6.21 -12.36 -48.53
N GLY A 538 -4.94 -11.96 -48.50
CA GLY A 538 -4.24 -11.30 -49.60
C GLY A 538 -4.76 -9.88 -49.90
N SER A 539 -5.83 -9.79 -50.68
CA SER A 539 -6.53 -8.52 -51.00
C SER A 539 -8.06 -8.64 -50.88
N GLN A 540 -8.54 -9.71 -50.26
CA GLN A 540 -9.95 -9.95 -49.97
C GLN A 540 -10.17 -10.01 -48.47
N VAL A 541 -11.32 -9.51 -48.02
CA VAL A 541 -11.84 -9.68 -46.66
C VAL A 541 -12.95 -10.71 -46.74
N VAL A 542 -12.89 -11.76 -45.92
CA VAL A 542 -13.78 -12.92 -45.99
C VAL A 542 -14.20 -13.40 -44.59
N SER A 543 -15.16 -14.32 -44.52
CA SER A 543 -15.59 -14.96 -43.26
C SER A 543 -15.56 -16.48 -43.42
N HIS A 544 -15.38 -17.20 -42.31
CA HIS A 544 -15.33 -18.66 -42.30
C HIS A 544 -15.95 -19.24 -41.03
N ASP A 545 -16.87 -20.19 -41.22
CA ASP A 545 -17.57 -20.86 -40.13
C ASP A 545 -17.02 -22.28 -39.92
N PHE A 546 -16.60 -22.59 -38.69
CA PHE A 546 -16.26 -23.94 -38.27
C PHE A 546 -17.38 -24.53 -37.43
N THR A 547 -17.68 -25.82 -37.61
CA THR A 547 -18.29 -26.62 -36.54
C THR A 547 -17.18 -27.27 -35.71
N VAL A 548 -17.32 -27.20 -34.39
CA VAL A 548 -16.53 -27.95 -33.38
C VAL A 548 -17.51 -28.83 -32.61
N ASP A 549 -17.14 -30.07 -32.32
CA ASP A 549 -17.96 -30.99 -31.51
C ASP A 549 -17.26 -31.42 -30.20
N ARG A 550 -17.99 -32.14 -29.35
CA ARG A 550 -17.45 -32.65 -28.08
C ARG A 550 -16.31 -33.67 -28.25
N ALA A 551 -16.20 -34.36 -29.38
CA ALA A 551 -15.09 -35.28 -29.63
C ALA A 551 -13.81 -34.52 -30.00
N GLU A 552 -13.90 -33.54 -30.89
CA GLU A 552 -12.79 -32.62 -31.19
C GLU A 552 -12.37 -31.83 -29.94
N PHE A 553 -13.32 -31.35 -29.13
CA PHE A 553 -12.96 -30.63 -27.89
C PHE A 553 -12.24 -31.54 -26.88
N ARG A 554 -12.66 -32.81 -26.73
CA ARG A 554 -12.00 -33.77 -25.83
C ARG A 554 -10.57 -34.09 -26.29
N ASP A 555 -10.34 -34.23 -27.60
CA ASP A 555 -9.02 -34.35 -28.23
C ASP A 555 -8.16 -33.07 -28.06
N VAL A 556 -8.77 -31.89 -28.10
CA VAL A 556 -8.09 -30.60 -27.86
C VAL A 556 -7.65 -30.40 -26.41
N CYS A 557 -8.40 -30.90 -25.42
CA CYS A 557 -8.15 -30.65 -24.00
C CYS A 557 -7.73 -31.89 -23.19
N GLU A 558 -7.27 -32.96 -23.84
CA GLU A 558 -6.84 -34.20 -23.17
C GLU A 558 -5.79 -33.94 -22.08
N GLU A 559 -4.71 -33.23 -22.40
CA GLU A 559 -3.62 -32.91 -21.45
C GLU A 559 -4.10 -32.07 -20.24
N LEU A 560 -4.96 -31.09 -20.49
CA LEU A 560 -5.54 -30.23 -19.43
C LEU A 560 -6.46 -31.05 -18.50
N THR A 561 -7.25 -31.95 -19.10
CA THR A 561 -8.15 -32.86 -18.36
C THR A 561 -7.34 -33.91 -17.57
N ALA A 562 -6.20 -34.36 -18.10
CA ALA A 562 -5.29 -35.27 -17.41
C ALA A 562 -4.57 -34.60 -16.23
N ARG A 563 -4.09 -33.35 -16.38
CA ARG A 563 -3.55 -32.54 -15.27
C ARG A 563 -4.60 -32.33 -14.17
N PHE A 564 -5.82 -31.96 -14.56
CA PHE A 564 -6.95 -31.85 -13.63
C PHE A 564 -7.18 -33.15 -12.84
N ALA A 565 -7.30 -34.28 -13.54
CA ALA A 565 -7.55 -35.58 -12.93
C ALA A 565 -6.41 -36.05 -12.02
N TYR A 566 -5.16 -35.65 -12.31
CA TYR A 566 -4.01 -35.90 -11.45
C TYR A 566 -4.09 -35.10 -10.13
N VAL A 567 -4.44 -33.81 -10.19
CA VAL A 567 -4.61 -32.97 -8.99
C VAL A 567 -5.76 -33.50 -8.12
N ALA A 568 -6.93 -33.75 -8.72
CA ALA A 568 -8.10 -34.28 -8.00
C ALA A 568 -7.82 -35.63 -7.32
N ARG A 569 -7.17 -36.57 -8.05
CA ARG A 569 -6.74 -37.85 -7.47
C ARG A 569 -5.72 -37.67 -6.35
N THR A 570 -4.75 -36.78 -6.53
CA THR A 570 -3.71 -36.51 -5.52
C THR A 570 -4.32 -35.99 -4.22
N SER A 571 -5.34 -35.13 -4.28
CA SER A 571 -6.04 -34.64 -3.08
C SER A 571 -6.69 -35.78 -2.29
N VAL A 572 -7.34 -36.73 -2.96
CA VAL A 572 -7.95 -37.92 -2.31
C VAL A 572 -6.88 -38.88 -1.78
N ASP A 573 -5.87 -39.21 -2.59
CA ASP A 573 -4.83 -40.19 -2.23
C ASP A 573 -3.94 -39.72 -1.06
N ASP A 574 -3.70 -38.40 -0.94
CA ASP A 574 -2.86 -37.79 0.12
C ASP A 574 -3.67 -37.15 1.26
N ALA A 575 -4.99 -37.38 1.34
CA ALA A 575 -5.78 -36.96 2.50
C ALA A 575 -5.26 -37.61 3.79
N TRP A 576 -5.09 -36.81 4.85
CA TRP A 576 -4.95 -37.34 6.21
C TRP A 576 -6.17 -38.20 6.56
N ASP A 577 -5.94 -39.26 7.34
CA ASP A 577 -6.83 -40.39 7.68
C ASP A 577 -7.50 -41.18 6.51
N ARG A 578 -7.56 -40.62 5.29
CA ARG A 578 -8.13 -41.19 4.06
C ARG A 578 -9.62 -41.57 4.18
N PRO A 579 -10.49 -40.57 4.37
CA PRO A 579 -11.93 -40.80 4.44
C PRO A 579 -12.50 -41.22 3.08
N PRO A 580 -13.65 -41.93 3.04
CA PRO A 580 -14.44 -42.05 1.83
C PRO A 580 -14.93 -40.66 1.40
N ILE A 581 -15.08 -40.40 0.10
CA ILE A 581 -15.65 -39.15 -0.39
C ILE A 581 -17.14 -39.36 -0.69
N ASP A 582 -18.00 -38.74 0.11
CA ASP A 582 -19.46 -38.84 -0.03
C ASP A 582 -20.00 -37.86 -1.09
N LEU A 583 -19.31 -36.71 -1.26
CA LEU A 583 -19.80 -35.58 -2.04
C LEU A 583 -18.68 -34.89 -2.84
N VAL A 584 -19.03 -34.33 -4.00
CA VAL A 584 -18.16 -33.50 -4.85
C VAL A 584 -18.82 -32.14 -5.03
N LEU A 585 -18.22 -31.11 -4.44
CA LEU A 585 -18.68 -29.72 -4.55
C LEU A 585 -17.88 -29.03 -5.66
N LEU A 586 -18.53 -28.81 -6.81
CA LEU A 586 -17.94 -28.09 -7.94
C LEU A 586 -18.09 -26.58 -7.72
N THR A 587 -16.98 -25.85 -7.81
CA THR A 587 -16.93 -24.38 -7.75
C THR A 587 -16.05 -23.81 -8.87
N GLY A 588 -16.14 -22.49 -9.08
CA GLY A 588 -15.51 -21.82 -10.20
C GLY A 588 -16.22 -22.08 -11.53
N GLN A 589 -16.23 -21.09 -12.43
CA GLN A 589 -16.94 -21.23 -13.71
C GLN A 589 -16.28 -22.20 -14.69
N GLY A 590 -14.99 -22.49 -14.55
CA GLY A 590 -14.28 -23.50 -15.35
C GLY A 590 -14.73 -24.93 -15.01
N GLY A 591 -15.21 -25.20 -13.80
CA GLY A 591 -15.79 -26.48 -13.36
C GLY A 591 -16.99 -26.95 -14.20
N ARG A 592 -17.61 -26.03 -14.96
CA ARG A 592 -18.67 -26.32 -15.94
C ARG A 592 -18.17 -26.95 -17.25
N THR A 593 -16.86 -27.05 -17.46
CA THR A 593 -16.29 -27.67 -18.66
C THR A 593 -16.59 -29.17 -18.64
N PHE A 594 -17.36 -29.70 -19.60
CA PHE A 594 -17.95 -31.05 -19.46
C PHE A 594 -16.93 -32.18 -19.28
N THR A 595 -15.69 -32.04 -19.78
CA THR A 595 -14.61 -33.02 -19.59
C THR A 595 -14.10 -33.11 -18.15
N VAL A 596 -14.28 -32.05 -17.35
CA VAL A 596 -13.93 -31.98 -15.93
C VAL A 596 -14.90 -32.82 -15.10
N ARG A 597 -16.22 -32.64 -15.33
CA ARG A 597 -17.27 -33.50 -14.76
C ARG A 597 -17.08 -34.96 -15.19
N GLU A 598 -16.84 -35.23 -16.48
CA GLU A 598 -16.50 -36.58 -16.97
C GLU A 598 -15.26 -37.20 -16.29
N ALA A 599 -14.29 -36.39 -15.84
CA ALA A 599 -13.09 -36.88 -15.15
C ALA A 599 -13.38 -37.22 -13.68
N LEU A 600 -14.20 -36.41 -13.00
CA LEU A 600 -14.63 -36.66 -11.62
C LEU A 600 -15.57 -37.86 -11.51
N GLU A 601 -16.54 -37.99 -12.41
CA GLU A 601 -17.47 -39.14 -12.46
C GLU A 601 -16.75 -40.49 -12.69
N ARG A 602 -15.54 -40.46 -13.25
CA ARG A 602 -14.64 -41.63 -13.37
C ARG A 602 -13.73 -41.86 -12.16
N LEU A 603 -13.54 -40.84 -11.31
CA LEU A 603 -12.71 -40.88 -10.12
C LEU A 603 -13.53 -41.29 -8.89
N LEU A 604 -14.74 -40.74 -8.77
CA LEU A 604 -15.68 -40.88 -7.66
C LEU A 604 -17.08 -41.20 -8.21
N PRO A 605 -17.34 -42.44 -8.68
CA PRO A 605 -18.59 -42.79 -9.35
C PRO A 605 -19.81 -42.88 -8.41
N ASP A 606 -19.58 -43.04 -7.10
CA ASP A 606 -20.62 -43.23 -6.09
C ASP A 606 -20.96 -41.96 -5.29
N ALA A 607 -20.22 -40.85 -5.50
CA ALA A 607 -20.36 -39.60 -4.75
C ALA A 607 -21.49 -38.70 -5.28
N GLU A 608 -22.14 -37.93 -4.40
CA GLU A 608 -23.12 -36.91 -4.79
C GLU A 608 -22.43 -35.71 -5.46
N PHE A 609 -22.93 -35.21 -6.59
CA PHE A 609 -22.39 -34.01 -7.26
C PHE A 609 -23.25 -32.78 -6.99
N VAL A 610 -22.66 -31.75 -6.38
CA VAL A 610 -23.29 -30.44 -6.16
C VAL A 610 -22.62 -29.40 -7.05
N ASP A 611 -23.41 -28.77 -7.94
CA ASP A 611 -22.99 -27.67 -8.82
C ASP A 611 -23.85 -26.39 -8.68
N LEU A 612 -24.68 -26.33 -7.64
CA LEU A 612 -25.39 -25.12 -7.21
C LEU A 612 -24.39 -24.01 -6.80
N TYR A 613 -24.72 -22.77 -7.14
CA TYR A 613 -23.96 -21.55 -6.78
C TYR A 613 -22.45 -21.53 -7.15
N GLN A 614 -21.98 -22.42 -8.04
CA GLN A 614 -20.59 -22.51 -8.56
C GLN A 614 -19.81 -21.19 -8.70
N GLU A 615 -20.46 -20.15 -9.26
CA GLU A 615 -19.86 -18.85 -9.58
C GLU A 615 -19.87 -17.83 -8.43
N PHE A 616 -20.47 -18.18 -7.30
CA PHE A 616 -20.56 -17.36 -6.08
C PHE A 616 -20.13 -18.10 -4.81
N ALA A 617 -19.82 -19.40 -4.90
CA ALA A 617 -19.51 -20.28 -3.76
C ALA A 617 -18.41 -19.72 -2.84
N VAL A 618 -17.26 -19.34 -3.42
CA VAL A 618 -16.16 -18.70 -2.71
C VAL A 618 -16.64 -17.43 -2.00
N CYS A 619 -17.33 -16.54 -2.69
CA CYS A 619 -17.80 -15.27 -2.12
C CYS A 619 -18.87 -15.44 -1.02
N HIS A 620 -19.74 -16.46 -1.12
CA HIS A 620 -20.67 -16.84 -0.05
C HIS A 620 -19.94 -17.40 1.17
N GLY A 621 -18.96 -18.28 0.97
CA GLY A 621 -18.11 -18.79 2.05
C GLY A 621 -17.33 -17.70 2.75
N LEU A 622 -16.75 -16.76 2.00
CA LEU A 622 -16.11 -15.55 2.55
C LEU A 622 -17.08 -14.70 3.38
N ALA A 623 -18.35 -14.61 3.00
CA ALA A 623 -19.37 -13.89 3.75
C ALA A 623 -19.80 -14.62 5.03
N MET A 624 -19.85 -15.95 5.02
CA MET A 624 -20.02 -16.78 6.22
C MET A 624 -18.83 -16.59 7.18
N GLN A 625 -17.60 -16.66 6.65
CA GLN A 625 -16.37 -16.43 7.41
C GLN A 625 -16.30 -15.00 7.98
N ALA A 626 -16.79 -13.99 7.26
CA ALA A 626 -16.97 -12.63 7.78
C ALA A 626 -17.99 -12.61 8.94
N GLY A 627 -19.11 -13.31 8.79
CA GLY A 627 -20.12 -13.51 9.84
C GLY A 627 -19.55 -14.14 11.11
N VAL A 628 -18.68 -15.15 10.99
CA VAL A 628 -17.96 -15.77 12.13
C VAL A 628 -17.06 -14.73 12.83
N LEU A 629 -16.26 -13.96 12.08
CA LEU A 629 -15.39 -12.92 12.65
C LEU A 629 -16.17 -11.77 13.33
N GLN A 630 -17.40 -11.53 12.89
CA GLN A 630 -18.31 -10.55 13.49
C GLN A 630 -19.17 -11.13 14.63
N GLY A 631 -19.10 -12.44 14.89
CA GLY A 631 -19.96 -13.13 15.86
C GLY A 631 -21.44 -13.18 15.48
N LEU A 632 -21.76 -13.03 14.18
CA LEU A 632 -23.09 -13.28 13.61
C LEU A 632 -23.34 -14.78 13.46
N GLU A 633 -22.32 -15.53 13.04
CA GLU A 633 -22.26 -16.99 13.11
C GLU A 633 -21.36 -17.42 14.27
N LYS A 634 -21.68 -18.55 14.92
CA LYS A 634 -21.03 -18.99 16.17
C LYS A 634 -20.78 -20.49 16.23
N ASP A 635 -21.63 -21.27 15.56
CA ASP A 635 -21.65 -22.73 15.64
C ASP A 635 -20.97 -23.38 14.42
N VAL A 636 -20.05 -22.65 13.77
CA VAL A 636 -19.24 -23.13 12.63
C VAL A 636 -17.77 -22.76 12.80
N LEU A 637 -16.86 -23.72 12.58
CA LEU A 637 -15.41 -23.56 12.65
C LEU A 637 -14.71 -24.18 11.44
N LEU A 638 -13.95 -23.39 10.68
CA LEU A 638 -13.06 -23.89 9.62
C LEU A 638 -11.64 -24.09 10.16
N LEU A 639 -11.13 -25.32 10.10
CA LEU A 639 -9.74 -25.67 10.36
C LEU A 639 -8.96 -25.72 9.03
N ASP A 640 -8.28 -24.63 8.73
CA ASP A 640 -7.50 -24.42 7.49
C ASP A 640 -6.08 -25.02 7.59
N MET A 641 -5.35 -25.15 6.47
CA MET A 641 -4.02 -25.75 6.44
C MET A 641 -3.01 -25.11 5.47
N SER A 642 -1.72 -25.18 5.82
CA SER A 642 -0.63 -24.72 4.97
C SER A 642 -0.34 -25.70 3.83
N HIS A 643 -0.71 -25.34 2.60
CA HIS A 643 -0.49 -26.14 1.40
C HIS A 643 1.00 -26.42 1.09
N ARG A 644 1.92 -25.58 1.59
CA ARG A 644 3.39 -25.71 1.49
C ARG A 644 4.00 -25.82 2.88
N GLY A 645 5.14 -26.51 2.95
CA GLY A 645 5.94 -26.58 4.17
C GLY A 645 6.96 -25.44 4.23
N ILE A 646 7.64 -25.30 5.36
CA ILE A 646 8.76 -24.37 5.55
C ILE A 646 9.98 -25.14 6.05
N GLY A 647 11.14 -24.85 5.47
CA GLY A 647 12.39 -25.52 5.80
C GLY A 647 13.61 -24.64 5.57
N ILE A 648 14.79 -25.25 5.72
CA ILE A 648 16.08 -24.68 5.35
C ILE A 648 16.79 -25.60 4.35
N ARG A 649 17.57 -25.03 3.43
CA ARG A 649 18.49 -25.82 2.59
C ARG A 649 19.68 -26.25 3.44
N CYS A 650 20.16 -27.47 3.26
CA CYS A 650 21.26 -28.03 4.03
C CYS A 650 22.41 -28.45 3.11
N THR A 651 23.59 -27.87 3.31
CA THR A 651 24.86 -28.39 2.80
C THR A 651 25.38 -29.47 3.76
N PRO A 652 25.44 -30.76 3.35
CA PRO A 652 25.88 -31.83 4.25
C PRO A 652 27.36 -31.67 4.64
N VAL A 653 27.71 -32.15 5.83
CA VAL A 653 29.12 -32.38 6.19
C VAL A 653 29.54 -33.74 5.62
N ASP A 654 30.52 -33.75 4.72
CA ASP A 654 31.05 -34.98 4.14
C ASP A 654 31.73 -35.83 5.23
N GLY A 655 31.33 -37.10 5.34
CA GLY A 655 31.78 -38.02 6.40
C GLY A 655 33.27 -38.37 6.40
N SER A 656 34.06 -37.79 5.48
CA SER A 656 35.52 -37.92 5.39
C SER A 656 36.28 -37.03 6.38
N GLY A 657 35.64 -36.01 6.97
CA GLY A 657 36.30 -35.05 7.87
C GLY A 657 37.34 -34.15 7.20
N THR A 658 37.48 -34.21 5.88
CA THR A 658 38.36 -33.35 5.08
C THR A 658 37.74 -31.95 4.96
N GLN A 659 38.49 -30.92 5.34
CA GLN A 659 38.10 -29.52 5.14
C GLN A 659 37.85 -29.25 3.64
N GLY A 660 36.58 -29.17 3.25
CA GLY A 660 36.18 -28.73 1.91
C GLY A 660 36.54 -27.25 1.72
N THR A 661 37.04 -26.88 0.55
CA THR A 661 37.66 -25.56 0.28
C THR A 661 36.66 -24.39 0.13
N GLY A 662 35.46 -24.52 0.68
CA GLY A 662 34.48 -23.43 0.83
C GLY A 662 34.41 -23.01 2.29
N GLY A 663 34.79 -21.76 2.58
CA GLY A 663 34.86 -21.21 3.94
C GLY A 663 33.50 -20.78 4.47
N GLU A 664 32.58 -21.72 4.67
CA GLU A 664 31.21 -21.50 5.14
C GLU A 664 30.85 -22.49 6.25
N HIS A 665 29.95 -22.12 7.17
CA HIS A 665 29.43 -23.05 8.16
C HIS A 665 28.39 -24.03 7.56
N ARG A 666 28.51 -25.32 7.88
CA ARG A 666 27.59 -26.40 7.47
C ARG A 666 26.77 -26.94 8.64
N LEU A 667 25.60 -27.52 8.38
CA LEU A 667 24.74 -28.07 9.44
C LEU A 667 25.28 -29.41 9.99
N ARG A 668 25.47 -29.51 11.31
CA ARG A 668 26.05 -30.67 12.02
C ARG A 668 25.08 -31.84 12.27
N LYS A 669 24.03 -32.00 11.47
CA LYS A 669 23.07 -33.12 11.61
C LYS A 669 23.52 -34.34 10.80
N THR A 670 23.35 -35.52 11.40
CA THR A 670 23.58 -36.82 10.74
C THR A 670 22.54 -37.03 9.63
N PRO A 671 22.90 -37.51 8.43
CA PRO A 671 21.92 -37.71 7.36
C PRO A 671 20.89 -38.81 7.67
N ALA A 672 19.62 -38.48 7.52
CA ALA A 672 18.80 -39.31 6.64
C ALA A 672 19.30 -39.07 5.21
N ALA A 673 19.47 -40.12 4.41
CA ALA A 673 20.13 -40.02 3.11
C ALA A 673 19.40 -39.06 2.14
N ASP A 674 20.18 -38.45 1.23
CA ASP A 674 19.74 -37.63 0.09
C ASP A 674 18.93 -36.34 0.40
N ALA A 675 18.71 -36.00 1.66
CA ALA A 675 18.01 -34.78 2.07
C ALA A 675 18.88 -33.52 1.92
N SER A 676 18.76 -32.81 0.79
CA SER A 676 19.36 -31.49 0.52
C SER A 676 18.76 -30.33 1.35
N SER A 677 17.83 -30.64 2.25
CA SER A 677 16.93 -29.72 2.93
C SER A 677 16.40 -30.36 4.21
N HIS A 678 16.15 -29.55 5.23
CA HIS A 678 15.51 -29.94 6.49
C HIS A 678 14.22 -29.14 6.67
N VAL A 679 13.12 -29.83 7.00
CA VAL A 679 11.78 -29.23 7.13
C VAL A 679 11.47 -28.93 8.60
N LEU A 680 10.94 -27.74 8.87
CA LEU A 680 10.52 -27.28 10.21
C LEU A 680 8.99 -27.32 10.38
N VAL A 681 8.24 -27.06 9.30
CA VAL A 681 6.79 -27.23 9.21
C VAL A 681 6.47 -28.00 7.94
N ASP A 682 5.77 -29.12 8.06
CA ASP A 682 5.39 -29.95 6.91
C ASP A 682 4.26 -29.35 6.08
N ARG A 683 4.16 -29.79 4.82
CA ARG A 683 2.98 -29.56 3.98
C ARG A 683 1.74 -30.16 4.64
N LEU A 684 0.58 -29.56 4.42
CA LEU A 684 -0.71 -29.98 4.97
C LEU A 684 -0.74 -29.96 6.52
N THR A 685 0.05 -29.07 7.15
CA THR A 685 -0.08 -28.77 8.58
C THR A 685 -1.23 -27.79 8.80
N THR A 686 -2.18 -28.11 9.67
CA THR A 686 -3.27 -27.23 10.12
C THR A 686 -2.71 -25.90 10.65
N ILE A 687 -3.36 -24.78 10.36
CA ILE A 687 -2.96 -23.43 10.81
C ILE A 687 -4.03 -22.79 11.72
N PRO A 688 -3.64 -21.97 12.72
CA PRO A 688 -2.28 -21.52 13.06
C PRO A 688 -1.40 -22.63 13.66
N THR A 689 -0.08 -22.55 13.46
CA THR A 689 0.88 -23.52 14.01
C THR A 689 2.25 -22.90 14.30
N LYS A 690 2.93 -23.39 15.34
CA LYS A 690 4.28 -22.95 15.72
C LYS A 690 5.20 -24.15 15.93
N ARG A 691 6.41 -24.09 15.37
CA ARG A 691 7.45 -25.13 15.43
C ARG A 691 8.81 -24.51 15.66
N SER A 692 9.53 -25.00 16.68
CA SER A 692 10.86 -24.53 17.09
C SER A 692 11.86 -25.67 17.05
N GLU A 693 13.05 -25.45 16.50
CA GLU A 693 14.12 -26.45 16.50
C GLU A 693 15.52 -25.81 16.61
N VAL A 694 16.41 -26.49 17.36
CA VAL A 694 17.79 -26.04 17.59
C VAL A 694 18.77 -26.74 16.64
N PHE A 695 19.41 -25.93 15.81
CA PHE A 695 20.42 -26.31 14.85
C PHE A 695 21.84 -25.98 15.37
N VAL A 696 22.84 -26.67 14.84
CA VAL A 696 24.26 -26.45 15.16
C VAL A 696 25.05 -26.35 13.85
N PHE A 697 25.60 -25.19 13.57
CA PHE A 697 26.31 -24.86 12.33
C PHE A 697 27.81 -24.82 12.59
N VAL A 698 28.60 -25.62 11.86
CA VAL A 698 30.04 -25.81 12.08
C VAL A 698 30.87 -25.39 10.88
N GLY A 699 31.91 -24.60 11.11
CA GLY A 699 32.75 -24.00 10.07
C GLY A 699 33.92 -23.19 10.66
N PRO A 700 34.64 -22.42 9.84
CA PRO A 700 35.74 -21.56 10.30
C PRO A 700 35.20 -20.40 11.15
N ALA A 701 35.76 -20.17 12.34
CA ALA A 701 35.27 -19.16 13.30
C ALA A 701 35.25 -17.68 12.81
N GLU A 702 35.85 -17.40 11.66
CA GLU A 702 35.91 -16.10 10.96
C GLU A 702 34.87 -15.98 9.82
N ALA A 703 34.05 -17.00 9.57
CA ALA A 703 33.13 -17.08 8.44
C ALA A 703 31.67 -17.10 8.87
N ASP A 704 30.80 -16.31 8.23
CA ASP A 704 29.40 -16.23 8.61
C ASP A 704 28.64 -17.57 8.44
N VAL A 705 27.62 -17.75 9.29
CA VAL A 705 26.62 -18.80 9.14
C VAL A 705 25.56 -18.34 8.14
N VAL A 706 25.40 -19.11 7.07
CA VAL A 706 24.46 -18.84 5.98
C VAL A 706 23.32 -19.86 6.05
N ILE A 707 22.08 -19.37 6.15
CA ILE A 707 20.87 -20.19 6.31
C ILE A 707 19.87 -19.84 5.19
N PRO A 708 19.85 -20.56 4.06
CA PRO A 708 18.85 -20.40 3.02
C PRO A 708 17.52 -21.00 3.46
N VAL A 709 16.48 -20.17 3.57
CA VAL A 709 15.12 -20.54 3.97
C VAL A 709 14.30 -20.88 2.73
N ILE A 710 13.58 -22.00 2.77
CA ILE A 710 12.85 -22.54 1.61
C ILE A 710 11.37 -22.77 1.92
N GLU A 711 10.55 -22.51 0.90
CA GLU A 711 9.14 -22.89 0.80
C GLU A 711 9.06 -24.27 0.14
N ARG A 712 8.60 -25.28 0.88
CA ARG A 712 8.70 -26.69 0.53
C ARG A 712 7.51 -27.17 -0.31
N SER A 713 7.80 -27.57 -1.54
CA SER A 713 6.84 -28.21 -2.46
C SER A 713 6.72 -29.73 -2.21
N LYS A 714 5.88 -30.43 -2.99
CA LYS A 714 5.74 -31.90 -2.92
C LYS A 714 7.04 -32.62 -3.35
N THR A 715 7.86 -32.00 -4.20
CA THR A 715 9.21 -32.49 -4.52
C THR A 715 10.26 -31.40 -4.25
N SER A 716 11.47 -31.82 -3.87
CA SER A 716 12.60 -30.92 -3.58
C SER A 716 13.17 -30.20 -4.82
N ARG A 717 12.66 -30.49 -6.01
CA ARG A 717 13.02 -29.78 -7.26
C ARG A 717 12.26 -28.47 -7.43
N ASP A 718 11.10 -28.38 -6.78
CA ASP A 718 10.13 -27.29 -6.95
C ASP A 718 10.09 -26.39 -5.69
N ASP A 719 11.12 -26.49 -4.85
CA ASP A 719 11.32 -25.69 -3.64
C ASP A 719 11.76 -24.27 -3.99
N ILE A 720 11.07 -23.27 -3.42
CA ILE A 720 11.35 -21.86 -3.66
C ILE A 720 12.21 -21.34 -2.52
N GLU A 721 13.34 -20.70 -2.82
CA GLU A 721 14.11 -19.98 -1.81
C GLU A 721 13.45 -18.63 -1.51
N ILE A 722 13.08 -18.43 -0.24
CA ILE A 722 12.37 -17.24 0.25
C ILE A 722 13.37 -16.14 0.58
N CYS A 723 14.42 -16.51 1.31
CA CYS A 723 15.49 -15.61 1.75
C CYS A 723 16.72 -16.41 2.17
N THR A 724 17.85 -15.74 2.33
CA THR A 724 19.04 -16.30 2.98
C THR A 724 19.39 -15.42 4.17
N ILE A 725 19.48 -16.03 5.35
CA ILE A 725 19.79 -15.35 6.62
C ILE A 725 21.27 -15.55 6.94
N THR A 726 21.96 -14.44 7.24
CA THR A 726 23.39 -14.43 7.59
C THR A 726 23.59 -14.03 9.05
N LEU A 727 24.32 -14.85 9.81
CA LEU A 727 24.65 -14.64 11.23
C LEU A 727 26.19 -14.65 11.43
N PRO A 728 26.77 -13.72 12.20
CA PRO A 728 28.22 -13.66 12.38
C PRO A 728 28.75 -14.77 13.28
N ALA A 729 29.62 -15.62 12.75
CA ALA A 729 30.37 -16.54 13.59
C ALA A 729 31.45 -15.82 14.41
N ARG A 730 31.79 -16.42 15.55
CA ARG A 730 32.95 -16.06 16.39
C ARG A 730 33.62 -17.31 17.00
N GLN A 731 33.14 -18.48 16.62
CA GLN A 731 33.46 -19.80 17.19
C GLN A 731 33.20 -20.83 16.09
N GLU A 732 33.94 -21.94 16.10
CA GLU A 732 33.78 -22.99 15.08
C GLU A 732 32.40 -23.68 15.09
N ALA A 733 31.62 -23.52 16.16
CA ALA A 733 30.27 -24.06 16.30
C ALA A 733 29.29 -22.99 16.81
N VAL A 734 28.32 -22.62 15.97
CA VAL A 734 27.24 -21.68 16.29
C VAL A 734 25.96 -22.46 16.53
N ARG A 735 25.27 -22.19 17.65
CA ARG A 735 23.97 -22.78 17.98
C ARG A 735 22.87 -21.79 17.61
N VAL A 736 21.91 -22.22 16.78
CA VAL A 736 20.82 -21.36 16.31
C VAL A 736 19.50 -22.07 16.54
N GLU A 737 18.61 -21.48 17.31
CA GLU A 737 17.20 -21.89 17.34
C GLU A 737 16.46 -21.17 16.22
N LEU A 738 15.73 -21.94 15.42
CA LEU A 738 14.85 -21.44 14.37
C LEU A 738 13.42 -21.80 14.74
N THR A 739 12.54 -20.79 14.79
CA THR A 739 11.12 -20.98 15.08
C THR A 739 10.28 -20.44 13.93
N VAL A 740 9.51 -21.33 13.29
CA VAL A 740 8.48 -20.95 12.32
C VAL A 740 7.16 -20.82 13.05
N ASP A 741 6.54 -19.67 12.92
CA ASP A 741 5.22 -19.32 13.46
C ASP A 741 4.33 -18.93 12.28
N ILE A 742 3.26 -19.68 12.04
CA ILE A 742 2.30 -19.47 10.95
C ILE A 742 0.96 -19.10 11.59
N ASP A 743 0.49 -17.88 11.34
CA ASP A 743 -0.81 -17.45 11.85
C ASP A 743 -1.97 -18.11 11.06
N ALA A 744 -3.22 -17.83 11.47
CA ALA A 744 -4.37 -18.42 10.79
C ALA A 744 -4.51 -17.97 9.33
N ASN A 745 -3.94 -16.81 8.95
CA ASN A 745 -3.98 -16.25 7.59
C ASN A 745 -2.86 -16.78 6.68
N GLY A 746 -1.98 -17.66 7.18
CA GLY A 746 -0.81 -18.11 6.45
C GLY A 746 0.31 -17.07 6.40
N ILE A 747 0.30 -16.06 7.27
CA ILE A 747 1.43 -15.15 7.46
C ILE A 747 2.49 -15.90 8.27
N MET A 748 3.70 -15.98 7.70
CA MET A 748 4.78 -16.82 8.19
C MET A 748 5.92 -15.97 8.75
N VAL A 749 6.24 -16.23 10.00
CA VAL A 749 7.32 -15.60 10.76
C VAL A 749 8.39 -16.65 11.03
N LEU A 750 9.64 -16.31 10.72
CA LEU A 750 10.81 -17.03 11.17
C LEU A 750 11.54 -16.21 12.24
N GLU A 751 11.50 -16.71 13.48
CA GLU A 751 12.33 -16.22 14.58
C GLU A 751 13.67 -16.96 14.58
N VAL A 752 14.77 -16.25 14.83
CA VAL A 752 16.13 -16.76 14.77
C VAL A 752 16.88 -16.31 16.01
N ALA A 753 17.18 -17.26 16.91
CA ALA A 753 17.95 -17.01 18.12
C ALA A 753 19.35 -17.66 18.01
N ASP A 754 20.37 -16.85 17.80
CA ASP A 754 21.77 -17.26 17.95
C ASP A 754 22.07 -17.41 19.45
N MET A 755 22.07 -18.66 19.91
CA MET A 755 22.33 -19.04 21.30
C MET A 755 23.83 -18.96 21.67
N THR A 756 24.73 -18.81 20.69
CA THR A 756 26.18 -18.68 20.90
C THR A 756 26.57 -17.23 21.15
N ASN A 757 26.03 -16.28 20.39
CA ASN A 757 26.22 -14.84 20.59
C ASN A 757 25.14 -14.20 21.49
N ASN A 758 24.08 -14.94 21.87
CA ASN A 758 22.89 -14.45 22.58
C ASN A 758 22.23 -13.27 21.85
N THR A 759 21.93 -13.44 20.55
CA THR A 759 21.22 -12.45 19.74
C THR A 759 19.97 -13.06 19.12
N TYR A 760 18.93 -12.24 18.95
CA TYR A 760 17.63 -12.65 18.43
C TYR A 760 17.21 -11.75 17.28
N ARG A 761 16.59 -12.32 16.23
CA ARG A 761 15.98 -11.59 15.12
C ARG A 761 14.65 -12.24 14.74
N ARG A 762 13.70 -11.43 14.26
CA ARG A 762 12.41 -11.88 13.73
C ARG A 762 12.33 -11.47 12.26
N PHE A 763 12.00 -12.39 11.37
CA PHE A 763 11.83 -12.16 9.95
C PHE A 763 10.41 -12.60 9.57
N GLN A 764 9.54 -11.65 9.19
CA GLN A 764 8.31 -12.01 8.49
C GLN A 764 8.72 -12.44 7.08
N LEU A 765 8.64 -13.74 6.81
CA LEU A 765 9.09 -14.35 5.55
C LEU A 765 8.37 -13.72 4.35
N ASN A 766 7.11 -13.32 4.57
CA ASN A 766 6.28 -12.63 3.61
C ASN A 766 6.87 -11.29 3.11
N HIS A 767 7.50 -10.51 4.00
CA HIS A 767 8.14 -9.23 3.64
C HIS A 767 9.58 -9.39 3.17
N HIS A 768 10.37 -10.23 3.84
CA HIS A 768 11.82 -10.26 3.62
C HIS A 768 12.20 -10.63 2.17
N TYR A 769 11.33 -11.38 1.48
CA TYR A 769 11.50 -11.69 0.06
C TYR A 769 11.46 -10.46 -0.86
N ARG A 770 10.62 -9.45 -0.57
CA ARG A 770 10.49 -8.20 -1.35
C ARG A 770 11.82 -7.41 -1.38
N GLN A 771 12.61 -7.49 -0.30
CA GLN A 771 13.89 -6.78 -0.16
C GLN A 771 15.02 -7.37 -1.05
N SER A 772 14.87 -8.59 -1.55
CA SER A 772 15.93 -9.32 -2.26
C SER A 772 16.19 -8.89 -3.71
N ARG A 773 15.28 -8.10 -4.33
CA ARG A 773 15.35 -7.71 -5.75
C ARG A 773 15.27 -6.20 -5.97
N SER A 774 16.41 -5.52 -5.80
CA SER A 774 16.58 -4.13 -6.24
C SER A 774 16.81 -4.06 -7.76
N ALA A 775 15.73 -4.01 -8.55
CA ALA A 775 15.80 -3.68 -9.97
C ALA A 775 16.10 -2.17 -10.19
N PRO A 776 17.01 -1.79 -11.10
CA PRO A 776 17.36 -0.39 -11.33
C PRO A 776 16.40 0.30 -12.32
N GLY A 777 15.23 0.72 -11.84
CA GLY A 777 14.26 1.52 -12.60
C GLY A 777 12.85 1.44 -12.03
N PHE A 778 12.41 2.51 -11.37
CA PHE A 778 11.23 2.59 -10.48
C PHE A 778 11.25 1.59 -9.31
N GLY A 779 11.25 2.13 -8.08
CA GLY A 779 11.57 1.37 -6.88
C GLY A 779 10.36 0.70 -6.24
N TYR A 780 10.31 -0.64 -6.29
CA TYR A 780 9.38 -1.46 -5.48
C TYR A 780 9.49 -1.25 -3.95
N ARG A 781 10.43 -0.42 -3.47
CA ARG A 781 10.52 0.03 -2.08
C ARG A 781 9.42 1.02 -1.66
N GLU A 782 8.76 1.72 -2.58
CA GLU A 782 7.84 2.83 -2.24
C GLU A 782 6.47 2.42 -1.65
N ILE A 783 6.13 1.13 -1.65
CA ILE A 783 4.76 0.66 -1.32
C ILE A 783 4.72 -0.32 -0.12
N ASP A 784 5.87 -0.82 0.34
CA ASP A 784 6.01 -1.68 1.54
C ASP A 784 5.62 -0.99 2.87
N LEU A 785 5.04 0.21 2.80
CA LEU A 785 4.89 1.14 3.92
C LEU A 785 3.48 1.19 4.53
N MET A 786 2.48 0.55 3.95
CA MET A 786 1.05 0.86 4.21
C MET A 786 0.40 0.18 5.43
N LEU A 787 1.08 -0.73 6.13
CA LEU A 787 0.41 -2.00 6.47
C LEU A 787 -0.40 -2.08 7.79
N ASP A 788 -0.06 -1.33 8.86
CA ASP A 788 -0.45 -1.78 10.21
C ASP A 788 -1.23 -0.79 11.12
N GLY A 789 -1.40 0.48 10.72
CA GLY A 789 -1.92 1.54 11.60
C GLY A 789 -3.45 1.73 11.66
N TRP A 790 -4.25 0.71 12.01
CA TRP A 790 -5.72 0.83 11.95
C TRP A 790 -6.51 0.47 13.23
N ALA A 791 -6.77 1.49 14.07
CA ALA A 791 -7.77 1.41 15.13
C ALA A 791 -8.45 2.77 15.45
N VAL A 792 -9.80 2.76 15.42
CA VAL A 792 -10.73 3.57 16.25
C VAL A 792 -11.05 5.06 15.89
N TYR A 793 -12.25 5.28 15.31
CA TYR A 793 -13.22 6.42 15.47
C TYR A 793 -12.75 7.87 15.12
N GLU A 794 -13.58 8.92 14.87
CA GLU A 794 -14.91 9.24 14.29
C GLU A 794 -14.97 10.80 14.16
N LEU A 795 -15.81 11.55 13.43
CA LEU A 795 -16.92 11.34 12.45
C LEU A 795 -16.71 12.42 11.32
N GLU A 796 -17.59 13.17 10.62
CA GLU A 796 -19.04 13.43 10.47
C GLU A 796 -19.29 14.11 9.06
N TRP A 797 -20.50 14.61 8.73
CA TRP A 797 -20.90 15.48 7.57
C TRP A 797 -20.48 15.11 6.13
N ALA A 798 -21.34 14.41 5.37
CA ALA A 798 -21.13 14.15 3.94
C ALA A 798 -22.40 13.99 3.05
N ASP A 799 -23.46 14.78 3.25
CA ASP A 799 -24.75 14.59 2.54
C ASP A 799 -25.06 15.63 1.42
N THR A 800 -24.18 16.62 1.20
CA THR A 800 -24.47 17.79 0.31
C THR A 800 -23.90 17.68 -1.11
N LEU A 801 -23.03 16.71 -1.40
CA LEU A 801 -22.20 16.69 -2.62
C LEU A 801 -22.78 15.89 -3.81
N ALA A 802 -23.93 15.25 -3.65
CA ALA A 802 -24.48 14.25 -4.57
C ALA A 802 -25.24 14.81 -5.81
N ARG A 803 -24.72 15.84 -6.49
CA ARG A 803 -25.27 16.36 -7.77
C ARG A 803 -24.23 16.77 -8.80
N SER A 804 -24.54 16.55 -10.08
CA SER A 804 -23.62 16.76 -11.22
C SER A 804 -23.36 18.24 -11.52
N PRO A 805 -22.27 18.59 -12.25
CA PRO A 805 -22.02 19.97 -12.68
C PRO A 805 -23.13 20.54 -13.58
N GLU A 806 -23.81 19.70 -14.34
CA GLU A 806 -24.87 20.08 -15.28
C GLU A 806 -26.19 20.36 -14.55
N GLU A 807 -26.50 19.56 -13.52
CA GLU A 807 -27.61 19.83 -12.59
C GLU A 807 -27.39 21.12 -11.80
N ARG A 808 -26.14 21.42 -11.41
CA ARG A 808 -25.78 22.70 -10.76
C ARG A 808 -26.00 23.89 -11.69
N ALA A 809 -25.72 23.75 -12.99
CA ALA A 809 -25.95 24.82 -13.98
C ALA A 809 -27.45 25.09 -14.21
N ALA A 810 -28.30 24.06 -14.17
CA ALA A 810 -29.76 24.21 -14.32
C ALA A 810 -30.48 24.72 -13.06
N ALA A 811 -29.82 24.69 -11.89
CA ALA A 811 -30.43 24.98 -10.59
C ALA A 811 -30.32 26.46 -10.13
N VAL A 812 -29.62 27.33 -10.86
CA VAL A 812 -29.51 28.76 -10.53
C VAL A 812 -30.71 29.53 -11.10
N PRO A 813 -31.56 30.16 -10.27
CA PRO A 813 -32.67 30.97 -10.79
C PRO A 813 -32.15 32.16 -11.60
N HIS A 814 -32.66 32.36 -12.81
CA HIS A 814 -32.17 33.38 -13.76
C HIS A 814 -32.39 34.86 -13.32
N THR A 815 -32.93 35.10 -12.12
CA THR A 815 -33.09 36.44 -11.52
C THR A 815 -32.84 36.40 -10.01
N LEU A 816 -31.58 36.37 -9.59
CA LEU A 816 -31.16 36.93 -8.30
C LEU A 816 -30.97 38.44 -8.46
N ALA A 817 -31.39 39.23 -7.47
CA ALA A 817 -31.17 40.67 -7.46
C ALA A 817 -29.73 41.00 -7.01
N ASP A 818 -29.28 42.22 -7.30
CA ASP A 818 -27.94 42.68 -6.93
C ASP A 818 -27.70 42.72 -5.42
N ALA A 819 -28.77 42.83 -4.63
CA ALA A 819 -28.70 42.73 -3.17
C ALA A 819 -28.37 41.29 -2.72
N ASP A 820 -29.08 40.31 -3.26
CA ASP A 820 -29.00 38.90 -2.84
C ASP A 820 -27.59 38.32 -3.06
N ILE A 821 -26.97 38.61 -4.20
CA ILE A 821 -25.60 38.15 -4.53
C ILE A 821 -24.55 38.87 -3.67
N ALA A 822 -24.77 40.16 -3.37
CA ALA A 822 -23.88 40.90 -2.47
C ALA A 822 -23.94 40.32 -1.04
N GLU A 823 -25.14 40.09 -0.51
CA GLU A 823 -25.36 39.54 0.83
C GLU A 823 -24.72 38.14 0.96
N LEU A 824 -24.96 37.26 -0.03
CA LEU A 824 -24.37 35.92 -0.12
C LEU A 824 -22.84 35.90 -0.08
N VAL A 825 -22.17 36.93 -0.62
CA VAL A 825 -20.69 36.98 -0.66
C VAL A 825 -20.11 37.78 0.51
N THR A 826 -20.84 38.76 1.07
CA THR A 826 -20.42 39.44 2.32
C THR A 826 -20.52 38.53 3.56
N GLY A 827 -21.36 37.49 3.51
CA GLY A 827 -21.47 36.48 4.57
C GLY A 827 -20.37 35.40 4.57
N LEU A 828 -19.52 35.34 3.54
CA LEU A 828 -18.45 34.34 3.45
C LEU A 828 -17.21 34.79 4.20
N ASP A 829 -16.67 33.94 5.08
CA ASP A 829 -15.31 34.09 5.57
C ASP A 829 -14.27 33.81 4.48
N GLU A 830 -13.00 34.03 4.81
CA GLU A 830 -11.90 33.89 3.85
C GLU A 830 -11.72 32.45 3.32
N GLN A 831 -12.04 31.43 4.10
CA GLN A 831 -11.93 30.03 3.71
C GLN A 831 -13.05 29.63 2.74
N HIS A 832 -14.29 30.00 3.06
CA HIS A 832 -15.45 29.76 2.21
C HIS A 832 -15.39 30.55 0.89
N ALA A 833 -14.94 31.82 0.93
CA ALA A 833 -14.74 32.62 -0.28
C ALA A 833 -13.65 32.03 -1.20
N ARG A 834 -12.55 31.51 -0.65
CA ARG A 834 -11.50 30.81 -1.41
C ARG A 834 -12.03 29.55 -2.10
N GLY A 835 -12.94 28.81 -1.45
CA GLY A 835 -13.63 27.63 -2.01
C GLY A 835 -14.54 27.98 -3.19
N ALA A 836 -15.48 28.91 -3.00
CA ALA A 836 -16.42 29.33 -4.06
C ALA A 836 -15.69 29.86 -5.32
N ILE A 837 -14.58 30.58 -5.15
CA ILE A 837 -13.72 31.05 -6.26
C ILE A 837 -13.12 29.88 -7.08
N LEU A 838 -12.95 28.70 -6.49
CA LEU A 838 -12.48 27.51 -7.23
C LEU A 838 -13.63 26.78 -7.90
N GLU A 839 -14.70 26.45 -7.15
CA GLU A 839 -15.83 25.67 -7.66
C GLU A 839 -16.59 26.36 -8.80
N TRP A 840 -16.83 27.68 -8.70
CA TRP A 840 -17.72 28.39 -9.63
C TRP A 840 -17.11 28.63 -11.02
N GLN A 841 -15.94 28.08 -11.35
CA GLN A 841 -15.28 28.14 -12.67
C GLN A 841 -15.17 29.55 -13.31
N LEU A 842 -15.23 30.64 -12.54
CA LEU A 842 -15.37 32.01 -13.08
C LEU A 842 -14.23 32.41 -14.06
N PRO A 843 -14.46 33.39 -14.97
CA PRO A 843 -13.40 33.90 -15.85
C PRO A 843 -12.15 34.29 -15.07
N ALA A 844 -10.98 33.97 -15.63
CA ALA A 844 -9.72 33.96 -14.87
C ALA A 844 -9.38 35.33 -14.27
N HIS A 845 -9.75 36.43 -14.92
CA HIS A 845 -9.48 37.78 -14.43
C HIS A 845 -10.30 38.13 -13.18
N PHE A 846 -11.59 37.79 -13.10
CA PHE A 846 -12.38 38.03 -11.90
C PHE A 846 -11.86 37.25 -10.69
N ARG A 847 -11.37 36.02 -10.90
CA ARG A 847 -10.72 35.22 -9.85
C ARG A 847 -9.38 35.80 -9.38
N ARG A 848 -8.66 36.53 -10.24
CA ARG A 848 -7.46 37.31 -9.87
C ARG A 848 -7.86 38.55 -9.06
N LYS A 849 -8.71 39.41 -9.61
CA LYS A 849 -9.24 40.65 -8.99
C LYS A 849 -9.82 40.41 -7.60
N ALA A 850 -10.68 39.41 -7.44
CA ALA A 850 -11.28 39.07 -6.15
C ALA A 850 -10.24 38.60 -5.11
N ARG A 851 -9.27 37.77 -5.50
CA ARG A 851 -8.18 37.33 -4.59
C ARG A 851 -7.28 38.50 -4.16
N LEU A 852 -7.00 39.44 -5.05
CA LEU A 852 -6.24 40.65 -4.73
C LEU A 852 -7.00 41.57 -3.77
N LEU A 853 -8.31 41.80 -4.01
CA LEU A 853 -9.15 42.61 -3.13
C LEU A 853 -9.35 41.96 -1.75
N LEU A 854 -9.48 40.64 -1.67
CA LEU A 854 -9.51 39.91 -0.40
C LEU A 854 -8.17 40.00 0.35
N ALA A 855 -7.03 39.84 -0.34
CA ALA A 855 -5.71 39.99 0.25
C ALA A 855 -5.43 41.41 0.76
N ALA A 856 -6.03 42.43 0.12
CA ALA A 856 -6.02 43.82 0.56
C ALA A 856 -7.09 44.14 1.63
N GLY A 857 -7.87 43.16 2.10
CA GLY A 857 -8.94 43.34 3.08
C GLY A 857 -10.21 44.04 2.57
N ARG A 858 -10.27 44.40 1.28
CA ARG A 858 -11.36 45.17 0.63
C ARG A 858 -12.54 44.26 0.25
N ARG A 859 -13.12 43.60 1.26
CA ARG A 859 -14.15 42.55 1.13
C ARG A 859 -15.36 42.97 0.29
N ASP A 860 -15.93 44.15 0.53
CA ASP A 860 -17.11 44.65 -0.21
C ASP A 860 -16.85 44.87 -1.71
N GLU A 861 -15.59 45.06 -2.10
CA GLU A 861 -15.18 45.22 -3.50
C GLU A 861 -14.84 43.87 -4.14
N ALA A 862 -14.26 42.93 -3.38
CA ALA A 862 -14.14 41.54 -3.82
C ALA A 862 -15.52 40.92 -4.07
N ALA A 863 -16.50 41.17 -3.18
CA ALA A 863 -17.88 40.75 -3.34
C ALA A 863 -18.52 41.32 -4.61
N ARG A 864 -18.38 42.63 -4.85
CA ARG A 864 -18.85 43.28 -6.08
C ARG A 864 -18.17 42.75 -7.34
N ALA A 865 -16.86 42.47 -7.31
CA ALA A 865 -16.13 41.88 -8.42
C ALA A 865 -16.60 40.43 -8.72
N LEU A 866 -16.97 39.64 -7.72
CA LEU A 866 -17.52 38.29 -7.90
C LEU A 866 -18.97 38.34 -8.42
N ALA A 867 -19.80 39.27 -7.94
CA ALA A 867 -21.15 39.49 -8.48
C ALA A 867 -21.12 39.93 -9.96
N GLU A 868 -20.20 40.83 -10.31
CA GLU A 868 -19.93 41.26 -11.69
C GLU A 868 -19.49 40.08 -12.58
N ALA A 869 -18.65 39.17 -12.05
CA ALA A 869 -18.23 37.95 -12.73
C ALA A 869 -19.37 36.99 -13.05
N VAL A 870 -20.26 36.75 -12.07
CA VAL A 870 -21.45 35.91 -12.22
C VAL A 870 -22.39 36.52 -13.27
N ARG A 871 -22.63 37.84 -13.21
CA ARG A 871 -23.42 38.57 -14.21
C ARG A 871 -22.90 38.41 -15.63
N LEU A 872 -21.62 38.70 -15.87
CA LEU A 872 -21.06 38.70 -17.23
C LEU A 872 -21.05 37.31 -17.85
N ARG A 873 -20.90 36.26 -17.04
CA ARG A 873 -21.00 34.86 -17.51
C ARG A 873 -22.39 34.48 -18.02
N VAL A 874 -23.46 35.13 -17.55
CA VAL A 874 -24.83 34.96 -18.08
C VAL A 874 -25.02 35.70 -19.42
N SER A 875 -24.20 36.72 -19.72
CA SER A 875 -24.28 37.50 -20.97
C SER A 875 -23.38 37.05 -22.12
N GLY A 876 -22.46 36.10 -21.90
CA GLY A 876 -21.70 35.43 -22.96
C GLY A 876 -20.63 36.27 -23.69
N ALA A 877 -20.23 37.43 -23.14
CA ALA A 877 -19.25 38.32 -23.76
C ALA A 877 -17.84 38.15 -23.14
N ASP A 878 -16.99 37.30 -23.73
CA ASP A 878 -15.66 36.99 -23.19
C ASP A 878 -14.59 36.77 -24.30
N SER A 879 -13.90 37.85 -24.72
CA SER A 879 -12.69 37.74 -25.58
C SER A 879 -11.63 38.82 -25.32
N ASP A 880 -12.02 40.10 -25.21
CA ASP A 880 -11.07 41.23 -25.30
C ASP A 880 -10.67 41.83 -23.93
N TYR A 881 -11.32 41.40 -22.84
CA TYR A 881 -11.26 42.09 -21.54
C TYR A 881 -9.99 41.83 -20.71
N GLU A 882 -9.26 40.75 -20.97
CA GLU A 882 -8.21 40.26 -20.05
C GLU A 882 -7.02 41.22 -19.87
N TRP A 883 -6.60 41.96 -20.90
CA TRP A 883 -5.41 42.82 -20.83
C TRP A 883 -5.66 44.13 -20.07
N GLU A 884 -6.87 44.67 -20.10
CA GLU A 884 -7.26 45.84 -19.29
C GLU A 884 -7.45 45.43 -17.83
N ALA A 885 -8.11 44.30 -17.60
CA ALA A 885 -8.24 43.71 -16.27
C ALA A 885 -6.86 43.42 -15.64
N LEU A 886 -5.89 42.88 -16.41
CA LEU A 886 -4.55 42.64 -15.89
C LEU A 886 -3.83 43.93 -15.46
N THR A 887 -3.91 45.01 -16.24
CA THR A 887 -3.28 46.29 -15.85
C THR A 887 -3.95 46.85 -14.59
N SER A 888 -5.28 46.75 -14.46
CA SER A 888 -6.00 47.15 -13.25
C SER A 888 -5.66 46.28 -12.04
N ASP A 889 -5.50 44.96 -12.22
CA ASP A 889 -5.07 44.01 -11.18
C ASP A 889 -3.65 44.32 -10.71
N LEU A 890 -2.75 44.66 -11.65
CA LEU A 890 -1.37 45.06 -11.36
C LEU A 890 -1.29 46.38 -10.60
N ASP A 891 -2.04 47.41 -11.02
CA ASP A 891 -2.08 48.70 -10.33
C ASP A 891 -2.79 48.62 -8.97
N LEU A 892 -3.68 47.65 -8.76
CA LEU A 892 -4.23 47.34 -7.44
C LEU A 892 -3.16 46.66 -6.56
N ALA A 893 -2.53 45.59 -7.06
CA ALA A 893 -1.47 44.88 -6.36
C ALA A 893 -0.29 45.80 -5.98
N HIS A 894 0.03 46.79 -6.82
CA HIS A 894 1.09 47.77 -6.57
C HIS A 894 0.76 48.74 -5.43
N ARG A 895 -0.52 49.11 -5.25
CA ARG A 895 -0.94 50.12 -4.27
C ARG A 895 -1.33 49.54 -2.91
N GLU A 896 -1.80 48.31 -2.88
CA GLU A 896 -2.48 47.74 -1.70
C GLU A 896 -1.72 46.55 -1.08
N LEU A 897 -0.66 46.02 -1.71
CA LEU A 897 0.04 44.81 -1.27
C LEU A 897 1.58 44.97 -1.32
N ASP A 898 2.23 44.97 -0.15
CA ASP A 898 3.68 45.04 -0.04
C ASP A 898 4.38 43.66 -0.16
N GLY A 899 5.52 43.63 -0.85
CA GLY A 899 6.47 42.53 -0.82
C GLY A 899 6.08 41.23 -1.55
N THR A 900 6.54 40.11 -1.00
CA THR A 900 6.54 38.78 -1.67
C THR A 900 5.16 38.26 -2.12
N PRO A 901 4.05 38.44 -1.37
CA PRO A 901 2.73 37.93 -1.78
C PRO A 901 2.24 38.55 -3.09
N ALA A 902 2.44 39.86 -3.29
CA ALA A 902 2.07 40.56 -4.52
C ALA A 902 2.85 40.00 -5.71
N LEU A 903 4.17 39.85 -5.57
CA LEU A 903 5.05 39.28 -6.60
C LEU A 903 4.68 37.85 -6.99
N ALA A 904 4.24 37.01 -6.04
CA ALA A 904 3.83 35.64 -6.31
C ALA A 904 2.51 35.58 -7.12
N LEU A 905 1.49 36.33 -6.69
CA LEU A 905 0.20 36.42 -7.40
C LEU A 905 0.38 36.98 -8.82
N VAL A 906 1.18 38.03 -8.96
CA VAL A 906 1.47 38.66 -10.26
C VAL A 906 2.28 37.75 -11.18
N ARG A 907 3.33 37.07 -10.69
CA ARG A 907 4.10 36.12 -11.51
C ARG A 907 3.18 35.05 -12.10
N ASN A 908 2.32 34.46 -11.27
CA ASN A 908 1.38 33.43 -11.72
C ASN A 908 0.37 33.95 -12.76
N ALA A 909 -0.13 35.18 -12.59
CA ALA A 909 -1.03 35.82 -13.55
C ALA A 909 -0.37 36.07 -14.92
N VAL A 910 0.84 36.63 -14.94
CA VAL A 910 1.61 36.87 -16.18
C VAL A 910 2.00 35.55 -16.84
N GLN A 911 2.44 34.57 -16.05
CA GLN A 911 2.87 33.27 -16.56
C GLN A 911 1.70 32.50 -17.22
N GLY A 912 0.48 32.60 -16.68
CA GLY A 912 -0.73 32.07 -17.31
C GLY A 912 -1.11 32.74 -18.63
N LEU A 913 -0.91 34.05 -18.77
CA LEU A 913 -1.12 34.75 -20.05
C LEU A 913 0.01 34.48 -21.07
N LEU A 914 1.20 34.09 -20.61
CA LEU A 914 2.31 33.71 -21.49
C LEU A 914 2.24 32.25 -21.98
N THR A 915 1.58 31.35 -21.26
CA THR A 915 1.38 29.95 -21.71
C THR A 915 0.25 29.81 -22.75
N HIS A 916 -0.67 30.77 -22.84
CA HIS A 916 -1.67 30.81 -23.90
C HIS A 916 -1.15 31.60 -25.11
N ASP A 917 -1.44 31.15 -26.34
CA ASP A 917 -0.87 31.71 -27.58
C ASP A 917 -1.58 33.02 -28.04
N ARG A 918 -2.07 33.81 -27.08
CA ARG A 918 -2.77 35.08 -27.29
C ARG A 918 -1.75 36.22 -27.41
N ARG A 919 -1.52 36.72 -28.62
CA ARG A 919 -0.62 37.88 -28.85
C ARG A 919 -1.17 39.14 -28.18
N PRO A 920 -0.37 39.89 -27.39
CA PRO A 920 -0.82 41.12 -26.75
C PRO A 920 -0.97 42.26 -27.76
N VAL A 921 -1.92 43.16 -27.51
CA VAL A 921 -2.04 44.41 -28.29
C VAL A 921 -0.82 45.30 -28.01
N PRO A 922 -0.05 45.75 -29.03
CA PRO A 922 1.29 46.34 -28.81
C PRO A 922 1.37 47.52 -27.84
N GLY A 923 0.34 48.35 -27.74
CA GLY A 923 0.28 49.45 -26.76
C GLY A 923 0.15 48.95 -25.32
N ARG A 924 -0.81 48.04 -25.06
CA ARG A 924 -1.10 47.50 -23.71
C ARG A 924 0.05 46.67 -23.15
N ALA A 925 0.79 45.96 -24.02
CA ALA A 925 2.03 45.28 -23.62
C ALA A 925 3.02 46.23 -22.92
N GLN A 926 3.18 47.45 -23.44
CA GLN A 926 4.12 48.45 -22.88
C GLN A 926 3.63 49.10 -21.58
N GLU A 927 2.34 48.98 -21.25
CA GLU A 927 1.75 49.42 -19.98
C GLU A 927 1.95 48.33 -18.91
N VAL A 928 1.63 47.08 -19.23
CA VAL A 928 1.91 45.92 -18.37
C VAL A 928 3.41 45.81 -18.06
N ILE A 929 4.29 46.03 -19.05
CA ILE A 929 5.75 46.06 -18.85
C ILE A 929 6.21 47.23 -17.96
N ARG A 930 5.45 48.33 -17.86
CA ARG A 930 5.73 49.44 -16.94
C ARG A 930 5.26 49.10 -15.52
N ALA A 931 4.03 48.63 -15.34
CA ALA A 931 3.51 48.21 -14.04
C ALA A 931 4.36 47.08 -13.42
N LEU A 932 4.73 46.06 -14.20
CA LEU A 932 5.64 45.00 -13.77
C LEU A 932 7.03 45.52 -13.36
N LYS A 933 7.50 46.66 -13.89
CA LYS A 933 8.76 47.27 -13.45
C LYS A 933 8.61 48.06 -12.16
N SER A 934 7.48 48.71 -11.89
CA SER A 934 7.32 49.50 -10.67
C SER A 934 7.12 48.63 -9.43
N ILE A 935 6.56 47.42 -9.57
CA ILE A 935 6.51 46.39 -8.51
C ILE A 935 7.77 45.50 -8.42
N GLY A 936 8.86 45.84 -9.12
CA GLY A 936 10.12 45.09 -9.07
C GLY A 936 10.17 43.75 -9.83
N ALA A 937 9.11 43.36 -10.56
CA ALA A 937 9.04 42.15 -11.41
C ALA A 937 9.85 42.29 -12.72
N HIS A 938 11.14 42.68 -12.59
CA HIS A 938 12.04 43.04 -13.69
C HIS A 938 12.49 41.85 -14.56
N LYS A 939 12.20 40.60 -14.19
CA LYS A 939 12.47 39.40 -15.00
C LYS A 939 11.29 39.11 -15.93
N GLU A 940 10.10 39.20 -15.38
CA GLU A 940 8.79 39.03 -16.03
C GLU A 940 8.57 40.15 -17.05
N ALA A 941 8.82 41.41 -16.67
CA ALA A 941 8.79 42.56 -17.58
C ALA A 941 9.82 42.45 -18.73
N ARG A 942 10.97 41.77 -18.50
CA ARG A 942 11.96 41.47 -19.54
C ARG A 942 11.56 40.29 -20.43
N HIS A 943 10.75 39.37 -19.92
CA HIS A 943 10.27 38.22 -20.69
C HIS A 943 9.10 38.61 -21.59
N LEU A 944 8.13 39.35 -21.05
CA LEU A 944 7.02 39.93 -21.81
C LEU A 944 7.53 40.93 -22.87
N GLY A 945 8.55 41.74 -22.55
CA GLY A 945 9.20 42.64 -23.51
C GLY A 945 10.20 41.99 -24.49
N ARG A 946 10.22 40.65 -24.57
CA ARG A 946 10.95 39.87 -25.60
C ARG A 946 10.00 39.10 -26.54
N ARG A 947 8.69 39.14 -26.26
CA ARG A 947 7.60 38.62 -27.09
C ARG A 947 6.88 39.78 -27.78
#